data_AF-B7FRG7-F1
#
_entry.id   AF-B7FRG7-F1
#
_cell.length_a   1.000
_cell.length_b   1.000
_cell.length_c   1.000
_cell.angle_alpha   90.00
_cell.angle_beta   90.00
_cell.angle_gamma   90.00
#
_symmetry.space_group_name_H-M   'P 1'
#
loop_
_entity.id
_entity.type
_entity.pdbx_description
1 polymer ?
#
loop_
_entity_poly.entity_id
_entity_poly.type
_entity_poly.pdbx_seq_one_letter_code
_entity_poly.pdbx_strand_id
1 'polypeptide(L)'
;MGGPSFARPVGAAADVKELEYISALHQTGDSVRLDGSIKDEDIRLFLSSRYGIDVSAIDVRQTILKGMGGDRDTDDDLGDNCPDVIDVMELTAILLIPTLLKAAALKEEGSNNIPNGLLMPPPDLLKYVLDMILHDVTGDRVPKPLTTNLLRRVLQAYGESELANDIDLLQEMVDCCKCDGTDNDATNLTVKSFARGLTYDVKLYDIGNEVRESTHYEDVFRHQDHLVEYDKNITDGKKTIQNVATEPTRVLKRKYTAAAIDFTAGTYRSKGLSIMLWACTLISYFAYVFGSANDSAKKVCAESDLTYALSAPWRENSGAVTCESAVSIVIWVSFYFIFSIFGLTVVGLGSIGNDVYSQQWWIPLIGATVVAVFVFVPFFDETADASTGGRYLNVASLALGIITCTFHLLHAIALMTPIWVTERYTALRTLLRSSTIEGEMHVKTAGALKVHKMINNALYVVQHNEKESVLNSHFSQALFNFPKRGIRECKIVGGLSWSWQGILSRRMFSEEGVWYSTRLLASNLAQYVVSVYILITGIKLIQVVSDNYNLEVAQEQLSSVLERVLDTSVNEELVNSMAAEIGLLVSSFVKSMNATNISNVNCSSLGGFNGSDVIDEFCRSSEGFLQCNSAANVNYLCALLDGPSTLDGLDQLGLLNASGFDVNVLMETVREILQESANKTVESLYPSSRFMVTVPTAVAVVVATACALYLAITYVPSVTSTILKLRCGVLPSLERPDFARLRCAPDSVSLLTGSLFWGCLGSSLVTGSFFGAIVFFFCWQGSVYFAQRLTALVIGILSITLIRTVIVVCCRLSFYKAFYRKRPAAANISILALEWANFSLSAGFVVARTVKLLLVAAFSVGRIDQPFLAEGIGFVGPIELDGYPTIHMRDVLLNEAHRHPYIEMLGTMYLMKLRYGDNFGRNAGSCWRLVFVYALMPWLHKYRVLTRPDLFSKEASIVEGSENDRGLKSLQFVSLKRLFADGDAPRREAMLNPILEVDSCACGTEAFVQQEGPPSTVQTEPHQDVIDLLHLRVKELESELATIRSGAPGEKELESHCSTSIE
;
A
#
# COMPACT_ATOMS: atom_id res chain seq x y z
N MET A 1 -0.36 20.66 -6.27
CA MET A 1 -0.65 20.04 -4.96
C MET A 1 -1.94 19.22 -4.93
N GLY A 2 -2.99 19.58 -5.67
CA GLY A 2 -4.16 18.69 -5.80
C GLY A 2 -3.75 17.31 -6.34
N GLY A 3 -4.16 16.24 -5.66
CA GLY A 3 -4.10 14.89 -6.22
C GLY A 3 -5.02 14.76 -7.45
N PRO A 4 -4.76 13.80 -8.36
CA PRO A 4 -5.46 13.74 -9.65
C PRO A 4 -6.96 13.48 -9.45
N SER A 5 -7.76 14.50 -9.77
CA SER A 5 -9.16 14.30 -10.13
C SER A 5 -9.24 13.53 -11.45
N PHE A 6 -10.37 12.89 -11.71
CA PHE A 6 -10.60 12.15 -12.95
C PHE A 6 -12.04 12.29 -13.43
N ALA A 7 -12.24 12.11 -14.73
CA ALA A 7 -13.54 11.99 -15.36
C ALA A 7 -14.14 10.62 -15.02
N ARG A 8 -15.10 10.58 -14.08
CA ARG A 8 -15.92 9.38 -13.82
C ARG A 8 -17.09 9.36 -14.80
N PRO A 9 -17.26 8.32 -15.63
CA PRO A 9 -18.48 8.17 -16.43
C PRO A 9 -19.70 8.04 -15.50
N VAL A 10 -20.83 8.62 -15.90
CA VAL A 10 -22.12 8.44 -15.22
C VAL A 10 -23.23 8.09 -16.21
N GLY A 11 -24.22 7.33 -15.74
CA GLY A 11 -25.27 6.75 -16.57
C GLY A 11 -25.21 5.21 -16.58
N ALA A 12 -26.11 4.58 -17.35
CA ALA A 12 -26.28 3.13 -17.36
C ALA A 12 -25.00 2.36 -17.71
N ALA A 13 -24.09 2.93 -18.52
CA ALA A 13 -22.82 2.29 -18.83
C ALA A 13 -21.89 2.18 -17.61
N ALA A 14 -21.90 3.18 -16.73
CA ALA A 14 -21.15 3.14 -15.48
C ALA A 14 -21.79 2.19 -14.45
N ASP A 15 -23.12 2.10 -14.42
CA ASP A 15 -23.84 1.14 -13.58
C ASP A 15 -23.52 -0.31 -14.00
N VAL A 16 -23.43 -0.58 -15.32
CA VAL A 16 -22.98 -1.89 -15.85
C VAL A 16 -21.53 -2.19 -15.45
N LYS A 17 -20.61 -1.23 -15.57
CA LYS A 17 -19.21 -1.44 -15.10
C LYS A 17 -19.12 -1.65 -13.58
N GLU A 18 -20.04 -1.12 -12.78
CA GLU A 18 -20.10 -1.44 -11.33
C GLU A 18 -20.59 -2.87 -11.09
N LEU A 19 -21.57 -3.36 -11.85
CA LEU A 19 -22.05 -4.76 -11.80
C LEU A 19 -20.94 -5.76 -12.23
N GLU A 20 -20.19 -5.44 -13.28
CA GLU A 20 -19.01 -6.22 -13.70
C GLU A 20 -17.93 -6.27 -12.60
N TYR A 21 -17.68 -5.15 -11.92
CA TYR A 21 -16.75 -5.08 -10.79
C TYR A 21 -17.20 -5.95 -9.62
N ILE A 22 -18.48 -5.93 -9.28
CA ILE A 22 -19.06 -6.75 -8.21
C ILE A 22 -18.96 -8.24 -8.50
N SER A 23 -19.27 -8.67 -9.72
CA SER A 23 -19.11 -10.07 -10.09
C SER A 23 -17.63 -10.50 -10.00
N ALA A 24 -16.71 -9.71 -10.55
CA ALA A 24 -15.27 -9.99 -10.48
C ALA A 24 -14.72 -10.10 -9.04
N LEU A 25 -15.25 -9.30 -8.10
CA LEU A 25 -14.96 -9.35 -6.66
C LEU A 25 -15.54 -10.58 -5.97
N HIS A 26 -16.74 -11.01 -6.37
CA HIS A 26 -17.49 -12.07 -5.70
C HIS A 26 -17.04 -13.47 -6.15
N GLN A 27 -16.59 -13.62 -7.39
CA GLN A 27 -15.90 -14.81 -7.89
C GLN A 27 -14.64 -15.14 -7.08
N THR A 28 -14.34 -16.44 -6.92
CA THR A 28 -13.25 -16.93 -6.07
C THR A 28 -12.20 -17.76 -6.81
N GLY A 29 -12.57 -18.47 -7.89
CA GLY A 29 -11.65 -19.27 -8.69
C GLY A 29 -10.48 -18.49 -9.32
N ASP A 30 -9.36 -19.17 -9.58
CA ASP A 30 -8.06 -18.56 -9.93
C ASP A 30 -8.09 -17.59 -11.13
N SER A 31 -8.98 -17.84 -12.09
CA SER A 31 -9.26 -16.92 -13.20
C SER A 31 -10.61 -16.23 -13.00
N VAL A 32 -10.65 -14.93 -13.34
CA VAL A 32 -11.91 -14.17 -13.42
C VAL A 32 -12.68 -14.66 -14.66
N ARG A 33 -13.93 -15.07 -14.46
CA ARG A 33 -14.81 -15.54 -15.55
C ARG A 33 -15.42 -14.33 -16.25
N LEU A 34 -15.06 -14.17 -17.54
CA LEU A 34 -15.38 -13.02 -18.38
C LEU A 34 -16.88 -12.82 -18.66
N ASP A 35 -17.70 -13.84 -18.40
CA ASP A 35 -19.16 -13.78 -18.47
C ASP A 35 -19.81 -13.10 -17.25
N GLY A 36 -19.05 -12.88 -16.17
CA GLY A 36 -19.59 -12.34 -14.92
C GLY A 36 -20.48 -13.33 -14.16
N SER A 37 -20.38 -14.64 -14.43
CA SER A 37 -21.06 -15.70 -13.69
C SER A 37 -20.56 -15.83 -12.25
N ILE A 38 -21.40 -16.32 -11.33
CA ILE A 38 -21.12 -16.58 -9.91
C ILE A 38 -21.58 -18.00 -9.58
N LYS A 39 -20.70 -18.83 -8.98
CA LYS A 39 -20.96 -20.25 -8.68
C LYS A 39 -21.35 -20.48 -7.21
N ASP A 40 -21.85 -21.69 -6.94
CA ASP A 40 -22.10 -22.20 -5.59
C ASP A 40 -20.88 -22.07 -4.65
N GLU A 41 -19.69 -22.44 -5.12
CA GLU A 41 -18.44 -22.31 -4.38
C GLU A 41 -18.08 -20.85 -4.03
N ASP A 42 -18.39 -19.90 -4.91
CA ASP A 42 -18.11 -18.47 -4.69
C ASP A 42 -18.97 -17.92 -3.54
N ILE A 43 -20.28 -18.19 -3.60
CA ILE A 43 -21.26 -17.80 -2.58
C ILE A 43 -20.95 -18.52 -1.26
N ARG A 44 -20.56 -19.80 -1.29
CA ARG A 44 -20.15 -20.59 -0.12
C ARG A 44 -18.96 -19.97 0.61
N LEU A 45 -17.91 -19.62 -0.13
CA LEU A 45 -16.71 -18.99 0.42
C LEU A 45 -17.01 -17.58 0.95
N PHE A 46 -17.83 -16.79 0.26
CA PHE A 46 -18.30 -15.50 0.74
C PHE A 46 -19.07 -15.62 2.06
N LEU A 47 -20.07 -16.52 2.16
CA LEU A 47 -20.83 -16.76 3.39
C LEU A 47 -19.94 -17.19 4.56
N SER A 48 -18.96 -18.08 4.29
CA SER A 48 -18.00 -18.55 5.28
C SER A 48 -17.02 -17.46 5.71
N SER A 49 -16.63 -16.54 4.82
CA SER A 49 -15.68 -15.45 5.11
C SER A 49 -16.37 -14.26 5.79
N ARG A 50 -17.45 -13.73 5.18
CA ARG A 50 -18.14 -12.51 5.61
C ARG A 50 -19.03 -12.70 6.85
N TYR A 51 -19.69 -13.85 6.98
CA TYR A 51 -20.64 -14.11 8.07
C TYR A 51 -20.23 -15.28 8.99
N GLY A 52 -19.13 -15.99 8.67
CA GLY A 52 -18.62 -17.12 9.45
C GLY A 52 -19.45 -18.40 9.33
N ILE A 53 -20.33 -18.48 8.33
CA ILE A 53 -21.35 -19.53 8.19
C ILE A 53 -20.79 -20.71 7.38
N ASP A 54 -20.80 -21.90 7.96
CA ASP A 54 -20.38 -23.13 7.27
C ASP A 54 -21.57 -23.75 6.53
N VAL A 55 -21.50 -23.74 5.20
CA VAL A 55 -22.47 -24.30 4.26
C VAL A 55 -21.70 -25.16 3.26
N SER A 56 -22.27 -26.25 2.75
CA SER A 56 -21.66 -27.00 1.63
C SER A 56 -21.98 -26.35 0.28
N ALA A 57 -21.21 -26.68 -0.78
CA ALA A 57 -21.52 -26.16 -2.12
C ALA A 57 -22.87 -26.71 -2.62
N ILE A 58 -23.15 -27.99 -2.33
CA ILE A 58 -24.44 -28.65 -2.62
C ILE A 58 -25.60 -27.95 -1.90
N ASP A 59 -25.43 -27.58 -0.62
CA ASP A 59 -26.43 -26.80 0.10
C ASP A 59 -26.65 -25.42 -0.52
N VAL A 60 -25.58 -24.70 -0.89
CA VAL A 60 -25.68 -23.41 -1.59
C VAL A 60 -26.37 -23.57 -2.95
N ARG A 61 -26.13 -24.66 -3.66
CA ARG A 61 -26.78 -24.98 -4.92
C ARG A 61 -28.28 -25.23 -4.73
N GLN A 62 -28.61 -26.23 -3.92
CA GLN A 62 -29.99 -26.68 -3.64
C GLN A 62 -30.84 -25.66 -2.87
N THR A 63 -30.22 -24.71 -2.16
CA THR A 63 -30.97 -23.67 -1.43
C THR A 63 -30.82 -22.26 -1.98
N ILE A 64 -29.68 -21.84 -2.55
CA ILE A 64 -29.46 -20.44 -2.98
C ILE A 64 -29.57 -20.27 -4.50
N LEU A 65 -28.99 -21.18 -5.27
CA LEU A 65 -29.06 -21.11 -6.74
C LEU A 65 -30.44 -21.55 -7.22
N LYS A 66 -30.91 -22.72 -6.77
CA LYS A 66 -32.32 -23.12 -6.89
C LYS A 66 -33.22 -22.05 -6.27
N GLY A 67 -34.14 -21.51 -7.07
CA GLY A 67 -35.04 -20.41 -6.69
C GLY A 67 -34.57 -19.01 -7.10
N MET A 68 -33.27 -18.70 -7.15
CA MET A 68 -32.78 -17.34 -7.48
C MET A 68 -32.01 -17.24 -8.79
N GLY A 69 -31.18 -18.23 -9.15
CA GLY A 69 -30.44 -18.32 -10.42
C GLY A 69 -31.24 -18.91 -11.58
N GLY A 70 -32.58 -18.76 -11.55
CA GLY A 70 -33.48 -19.15 -12.65
C GLY A 70 -33.53 -20.63 -13.03
N ASP A 71 -32.85 -21.50 -12.28
CA ASP A 71 -32.52 -22.86 -12.70
C ASP A 71 -33.70 -23.85 -12.64
N ARG A 72 -33.63 -24.91 -13.44
CA ARG A 72 -34.69 -25.92 -13.58
C ARG A 72 -34.55 -27.06 -12.59
N ASP A 73 -35.69 -27.60 -12.19
CA ASP A 73 -35.78 -28.93 -11.56
C ASP A 73 -35.73 -30.03 -12.64
N THR A 74 -34.60 -30.12 -13.36
CA THR A 74 -34.28 -31.32 -14.14
C THR A 74 -33.76 -32.40 -13.20
N ASP A 75 -34.69 -33.19 -12.63
CA ASP A 75 -34.44 -34.42 -11.85
C ASP A 75 -33.77 -35.54 -12.69
N ASP A 76 -33.37 -35.26 -13.94
CA ASP A 76 -32.62 -36.18 -14.79
C ASP A 76 -31.17 -36.36 -14.26
N ASP A 77 -30.92 -37.48 -13.58
CA ASP A 77 -29.62 -38.01 -13.13
C ASP A 77 -28.55 -38.16 -14.26
N LEU A 78 -28.82 -37.68 -15.48
CA LEU A 78 -28.03 -37.81 -16.70
C LEU A 78 -26.82 -36.85 -16.80
N GLY A 79 -26.29 -36.41 -15.67
CA GLY A 79 -24.85 -36.15 -15.45
C GLY A 79 -24.13 -35.05 -16.25
N ASP A 80 -24.81 -34.26 -17.10
CA ASP A 80 -24.13 -33.41 -18.09
C ASP A 80 -24.01 -31.92 -17.71
N ASN A 81 -22.97 -31.64 -16.92
CA ASN A 81 -22.05 -30.48 -17.01
C ASN A 81 -22.55 -29.01 -17.02
N CYS A 82 -23.84 -28.70 -17.15
CA CYS A 82 -24.30 -27.31 -17.06
C CYS A 82 -24.10 -26.80 -15.60
N PRO A 83 -23.27 -25.77 -15.36
CA PRO A 83 -22.98 -25.36 -13.98
C PRO A 83 -23.99 -24.31 -13.53
N ASP A 84 -24.75 -24.61 -12.50
CA ASP A 84 -25.64 -23.70 -11.79
C ASP A 84 -24.87 -22.40 -11.46
N VAL A 85 -25.31 -21.26 -12.00
CA VAL A 85 -24.67 -19.94 -11.80
C VAL A 85 -25.70 -18.83 -11.69
N ILE A 86 -25.37 -17.80 -10.91
CA ILE A 86 -26.02 -16.49 -11.02
C ILE A 86 -25.21 -15.66 -12.02
N ASP A 87 -25.85 -15.21 -13.11
CA ASP A 87 -25.23 -14.25 -14.04
C ASP A 87 -25.48 -12.77 -13.65
N VAL A 88 -24.89 -11.82 -14.39
CA VAL A 88 -24.97 -10.38 -14.07
C VAL A 88 -26.41 -9.82 -14.15
N MET A 89 -27.29 -10.45 -14.91
CA MET A 89 -28.69 -10.06 -15.08
C MET A 89 -29.56 -10.61 -13.95
N GLU A 90 -29.30 -11.83 -13.49
CA GLU A 90 -29.91 -12.42 -12.27
C GLU A 90 -29.41 -11.73 -11.00
N LEU A 91 -28.11 -11.42 -10.93
CA LEU A 91 -27.50 -10.57 -9.92
C LEU A 91 -28.27 -9.25 -9.80
N THR A 92 -28.59 -8.64 -10.95
CA THR A 92 -29.41 -7.42 -11.02
C THR A 92 -30.84 -7.69 -10.53
N ALA A 93 -31.49 -8.78 -10.96
CA ALA A 93 -32.84 -9.15 -10.54
C ALA A 93 -32.95 -9.34 -9.00
N ILE A 94 -31.95 -9.94 -8.37
CA ILE A 94 -31.83 -10.09 -6.91
C ILE A 94 -31.62 -8.72 -6.25
N LEU A 95 -30.75 -7.87 -6.79
CA LEU A 95 -30.51 -6.50 -6.28
C LEU A 95 -31.76 -5.61 -6.35
N LEU A 96 -32.70 -5.87 -7.28
CA LEU A 96 -33.95 -5.11 -7.38
C LEU A 96 -34.99 -5.44 -6.30
N ILE A 97 -34.89 -6.59 -5.60
CA ILE A 97 -35.92 -7.10 -4.67
C ILE A 97 -36.47 -6.03 -3.69
N PRO A 98 -35.64 -5.28 -2.92
CA PRO A 98 -36.15 -4.28 -1.97
C PRO A 98 -36.91 -3.14 -2.65
N THR A 99 -36.49 -2.76 -3.87
CA THR A 99 -37.11 -1.66 -4.62
C THR A 99 -38.42 -2.10 -5.27
N LEU A 100 -38.51 -3.36 -5.71
CA LEU A 100 -39.76 -3.95 -6.20
C LEU A 100 -40.78 -4.14 -5.07
N LEU A 101 -40.36 -4.56 -3.88
CA LEU A 101 -41.22 -4.62 -2.68
C LEU A 101 -41.78 -3.24 -2.31
N LYS A 102 -40.95 -2.20 -2.28
CA LYS A 102 -41.42 -0.80 -2.08
C LYS A 102 -42.39 -0.35 -3.19
N ALA A 103 -42.17 -0.77 -4.43
CA ALA A 103 -43.06 -0.45 -5.56
C ALA A 103 -44.40 -1.19 -5.51
N ALA A 104 -44.42 -2.43 -5.00
CA ALA A 104 -45.63 -3.20 -4.77
C ALA A 104 -46.45 -2.63 -3.60
N ALA A 105 -45.82 -2.36 -2.45
CA ALA A 105 -46.49 -1.77 -1.28
C ALA A 105 -47.20 -0.44 -1.63
N LEU A 106 -46.57 0.42 -2.44
CA LEU A 106 -47.19 1.65 -2.96
C LEU A 106 -48.48 1.43 -3.79
N LYS A 107 -48.65 0.26 -4.41
CA LYS A 107 -49.81 -0.09 -5.25
C LYS A 107 -50.82 -1.02 -4.57
N GLU A 108 -50.39 -1.77 -3.55
CA GLU A 108 -51.26 -2.62 -2.72
C GLU A 108 -51.87 -1.83 -1.55
N GLU A 109 -51.04 -1.21 -0.70
CA GLU A 109 -51.44 -0.58 0.57
C GLU A 109 -51.52 0.95 0.52
N GLY A 110 -50.78 1.57 -0.40
CA GLY A 110 -50.64 3.02 -0.50
C GLY A 110 -49.54 3.59 0.41
N SER A 111 -49.30 4.90 0.33
CA SER A 111 -48.07 5.51 0.87
C SER A 111 -47.97 5.58 2.40
N ASN A 112 -49.03 5.26 3.15
CA ASN A 112 -49.11 5.53 4.59
C ASN A 112 -48.40 4.49 5.46
N ASN A 113 -48.18 3.28 4.94
CA ASN A 113 -47.60 2.16 5.71
C ASN A 113 -46.08 2.03 5.56
N ILE A 114 -45.46 2.83 4.69
CA ILE A 114 -44.04 2.71 4.34
C ILE A 114 -43.18 3.50 5.35
N PRO A 115 -42.17 2.89 6.00
CA PRO A 115 -41.31 3.58 6.97
C PRO A 115 -40.67 4.88 6.45
N ASN A 116 -40.74 5.93 7.28
CA ASN A 116 -40.14 7.23 7.00
C ASN A 116 -38.63 7.12 6.75
N GLY A 117 -38.14 7.83 5.72
CA GLY A 117 -36.73 7.84 5.33
C GLY A 117 -36.32 6.80 4.29
N LEU A 118 -37.20 5.86 3.93
CA LEU A 118 -36.96 4.93 2.82
C LEU A 118 -36.89 5.66 1.47
N LEU A 119 -35.95 5.21 0.62
CA LEU A 119 -35.85 5.74 -0.73
C LEU A 119 -36.87 5.07 -1.65
N MET A 120 -37.76 5.90 -2.18
CA MET A 120 -38.92 5.45 -2.96
C MET A 120 -38.54 5.12 -4.41
N PRO A 121 -39.16 4.11 -5.04
CA PRO A 121 -39.01 3.84 -6.47
C PRO A 121 -39.61 4.99 -7.33
N PRO A 122 -39.16 5.16 -8.58
CA PRO A 122 -39.79 6.10 -9.51
C PRO A 122 -41.30 5.83 -9.67
N PRO A 123 -42.14 6.89 -9.74
CA PRO A 123 -43.57 6.73 -9.93
C PRO A 123 -43.87 5.98 -11.23
N ASP A 124 -44.84 5.06 -11.17
CA ASP A 124 -45.28 4.23 -12.28
C ASP A 124 -44.21 3.35 -12.96
N LEU A 125 -43.04 3.13 -12.33
CA LEU A 125 -42.01 2.17 -12.77
C LEU A 125 -42.61 0.82 -13.22
N LEU A 126 -43.43 0.19 -12.38
CA LEU A 126 -44.04 -1.11 -12.66
C LEU A 126 -45.05 -1.05 -13.83
N LYS A 127 -45.72 0.09 -14.02
CA LYS A 127 -46.61 0.29 -15.16
C LYS A 127 -45.81 0.47 -16.43
N TYR A 128 -44.79 1.33 -16.43
CA TYR A 128 -43.97 1.60 -17.60
C TYR A 128 -43.28 0.32 -18.11
N VAL A 129 -42.71 -0.49 -17.22
CA VAL A 129 -42.09 -1.77 -17.60
C VAL A 129 -43.13 -2.78 -18.11
N LEU A 130 -44.32 -2.87 -17.49
CA LEU A 130 -45.41 -3.71 -18.00
C LEU A 130 -45.93 -3.26 -19.38
N ASP A 131 -46.12 -1.95 -19.57
CA ASP A 131 -46.54 -1.36 -20.85
C ASP A 131 -45.53 -1.71 -21.97
N MET A 132 -44.22 -1.77 -21.67
CA MET A 132 -43.19 -2.23 -22.62
C MET A 132 -43.26 -3.73 -22.90
N ILE A 133 -43.39 -4.57 -21.87
CA ILE A 133 -43.51 -6.04 -22.02
C ILE A 133 -44.74 -6.39 -22.88
N LEU A 134 -45.90 -5.78 -22.59
CA LEU A 134 -47.11 -6.01 -23.37
C LEU A 134 -46.96 -5.51 -24.82
N HIS A 135 -46.32 -4.36 -25.03
CA HIS A 135 -46.07 -3.81 -26.36
C HIS A 135 -45.17 -4.71 -27.20
N ASP A 136 -44.00 -5.10 -26.70
CA ASP A 136 -43.02 -5.86 -27.48
C ASP A 136 -43.49 -7.32 -27.72
N VAL A 137 -44.42 -7.84 -26.90
CA VAL A 137 -44.98 -9.21 -27.03
C VAL A 137 -46.31 -9.26 -27.79
N THR A 138 -47.10 -8.17 -27.80
CA THR A 138 -48.47 -8.17 -28.37
C THR A 138 -48.79 -7.01 -29.32
N GLY A 139 -47.88 -6.06 -29.50
CA GLY A 139 -48.08 -4.84 -30.29
C GLY A 139 -48.96 -3.78 -29.63
N ASP A 140 -49.37 -3.99 -28.38
CA ASP A 140 -50.34 -3.15 -27.66
C ASP A 140 -50.04 -3.12 -26.15
N ARG A 141 -50.37 -2.01 -25.49
CA ARG A 141 -50.14 -1.75 -24.06
C ARG A 141 -51.35 -2.09 -23.17
N VAL A 142 -52.52 -2.35 -23.77
CA VAL A 142 -53.73 -2.71 -22.99
C VAL A 142 -53.51 -4.05 -22.25
N PRO A 143 -53.77 -4.15 -20.93
CA PRO A 143 -53.70 -5.39 -20.17
C PRO A 143 -54.38 -6.59 -20.85
N LYS A 144 -53.71 -7.73 -20.85
CA LYS A 144 -54.16 -8.98 -21.48
C LYS A 144 -54.47 -10.04 -20.41
N PRO A 145 -55.33 -11.05 -20.70
CA PRO A 145 -55.54 -12.17 -19.80
C PRO A 145 -54.22 -12.91 -19.51
N LEU A 146 -53.86 -13.03 -18.22
CA LEU A 146 -52.66 -13.71 -17.80
C LEU A 146 -52.85 -15.22 -17.99
N THR A 147 -52.07 -15.79 -18.89
CA THR A 147 -52.14 -17.21 -19.27
C THR A 147 -50.73 -17.74 -19.51
N THR A 148 -50.52 -19.04 -19.33
CA THR A 148 -49.25 -19.71 -19.67
C THR A 148 -48.84 -19.47 -21.12
N ASN A 149 -49.81 -19.37 -22.05
CA ASN A 149 -49.56 -19.00 -23.45
C ASN A 149 -49.09 -17.55 -23.65
N LEU A 150 -49.53 -16.60 -22.82
CA LEU A 150 -48.99 -15.23 -22.84
C LEU A 150 -47.56 -15.22 -22.28
N LEU A 151 -47.33 -15.87 -21.14
CA LEU A 151 -46.02 -15.94 -20.49
C LEU A 151 -44.97 -16.66 -21.35
N ARG A 152 -45.34 -17.74 -22.04
CA ARG A 152 -44.51 -18.41 -23.06
C ARG A 152 -44.04 -17.42 -24.14
N ARG A 153 -44.94 -16.56 -24.64
CA ARG A 153 -44.57 -15.52 -25.62
C ARG A 153 -43.69 -14.42 -25.02
N VAL A 154 -43.92 -14.04 -23.76
CA VAL A 154 -43.05 -13.09 -23.04
C VAL A 154 -41.62 -13.62 -22.95
N LEU A 155 -41.45 -14.87 -22.48
CA LEU A 155 -40.13 -15.48 -22.33
C LEU A 155 -39.45 -15.74 -23.68
N GLN A 156 -40.21 -16.18 -24.70
CA GLN A 156 -39.70 -16.31 -26.08
C GLN A 156 -39.25 -14.95 -26.66
N ALA A 157 -39.96 -13.86 -26.42
CA ALA A 157 -39.60 -12.54 -26.92
C ALA A 157 -38.30 -11.97 -26.29
N TYR A 158 -37.99 -12.37 -25.04
CA TYR A 158 -36.74 -12.02 -24.36
C TYR A 158 -35.64 -13.09 -24.47
N GLY A 159 -35.83 -14.14 -25.28
CA GLY A 159 -34.81 -15.15 -25.57
C GLY A 159 -34.72 -16.31 -24.57
N GLU A 160 -35.48 -16.28 -23.48
CA GLU A 160 -35.59 -17.37 -22.48
C GLU A 160 -36.50 -18.51 -22.99
N SER A 161 -36.21 -19.01 -24.19
CA SER A 161 -37.01 -20.03 -24.89
C SER A 161 -37.12 -21.35 -24.12
N GLU A 162 -36.15 -21.63 -23.26
CA GLU A 162 -36.14 -22.79 -22.37
C GLU A 162 -37.15 -22.67 -21.23
N LEU A 163 -37.13 -21.55 -20.49
CA LEU A 163 -38.13 -21.25 -19.46
C LEU A 163 -39.54 -21.14 -20.07
N ALA A 164 -39.65 -20.73 -21.34
CA ALA A 164 -40.91 -20.69 -22.07
C ALA A 164 -41.50 -22.07 -22.43
N ASN A 165 -40.71 -23.15 -22.34
CA ASN A 165 -41.16 -24.52 -22.60
C ASN A 165 -41.60 -25.24 -21.32
N ASP A 166 -41.12 -24.80 -20.16
CA ASP A 166 -41.49 -25.33 -18.85
C ASP A 166 -42.94 -24.94 -18.49
N ILE A 167 -43.85 -25.91 -18.48
CA ILE A 167 -45.28 -25.67 -18.27
C ILE A 167 -45.59 -25.38 -16.79
N ASP A 168 -44.85 -25.99 -15.88
CA ASP A 168 -45.11 -25.91 -14.45
C ASP A 168 -44.55 -24.61 -13.85
N LEU A 169 -43.37 -24.16 -14.32
CA LEU A 169 -42.88 -22.80 -14.07
C LEU A 169 -43.85 -21.74 -14.62
N LEU A 170 -44.33 -21.90 -15.86
CA LEU A 170 -45.33 -20.99 -16.44
C LEU A 170 -46.62 -20.96 -15.61
N GLN A 171 -47.02 -22.08 -15.00
CA GLN A 171 -48.20 -22.15 -14.14
C GLN A 171 -47.95 -21.49 -12.77
N GLU A 172 -46.81 -21.75 -12.11
CA GLU A 172 -46.42 -21.05 -10.87
C GLU A 172 -46.36 -19.53 -11.10
N MET A 173 -45.83 -19.06 -12.24
CA MET A 173 -45.82 -17.64 -12.60
C MET A 173 -47.21 -17.02 -12.74
N VAL A 174 -48.22 -17.78 -13.20
CA VAL A 174 -49.63 -17.33 -13.18
C VAL A 174 -50.16 -17.30 -11.74
N ASP A 175 -49.85 -18.31 -10.95
CA ASP A 175 -50.39 -18.45 -9.59
C ASP A 175 -49.82 -17.43 -8.59
N CYS A 176 -48.54 -17.06 -8.69
CA CYS A 176 -47.96 -15.93 -7.95
C CYS A 176 -48.71 -14.61 -8.20
N CYS A 177 -49.39 -14.47 -9.34
CA CYS A 177 -50.12 -13.25 -9.71
C CYS A 177 -51.60 -13.23 -9.27
N LYS A 178 -52.18 -14.37 -8.88
CA LYS A 178 -53.59 -14.48 -8.45
C LYS A 178 -53.81 -13.84 -7.09
N CYS A 179 -54.93 -13.16 -6.89
CA CYS A 179 -55.35 -12.67 -5.58
C CYS A 179 -55.97 -13.79 -4.74
N ASP A 180 -55.74 -13.73 -3.42
CA ASP A 180 -56.25 -14.73 -2.47
C ASP A 180 -57.78 -14.61 -2.36
N GLY A 181 -58.52 -15.64 -2.80
CA GLY A 181 -59.98 -15.71 -2.72
C GLY A 181 -60.76 -15.31 -3.99
N THR A 182 -60.10 -15.14 -5.15
CA THR A 182 -60.78 -14.90 -6.44
C THR A 182 -60.57 -16.04 -7.43
N ASP A 183 -61.01 -17.25 -7.09
CA ASP A 183 -60.64 -18.50 -7.79
C ASP A 183 -61.16 -18.65 -9.23
N ASN A 184 -62.18 -17.89 -9.65
CA ASN A 184 -62.89 -18.09 -10.93
C ASN A 184 -62.73 -16.97 -11.98
N ASP A 185 -62.16 -15.82 -11.63
CA ASP A 185 -62.01 -14.71 -12.57
C ASP A 185 -60.68 -14.78 -13.33
N ALA A 186 -60.76 -14.63 -14.66
CA ALA A 186 -59.59 -14.59 -15.53
C ALA A 186 -58.71 -13.37 -15.20
N THR A 187 -57.66 -13.60 -14.42
CA THR A 187 -56.76 -12.54 -13.93
C THR A 187 -56.09 -11.87 -15.12
N ASN A 188 -56.40 -10.59 -15.37
CA ASN A 188 -55.68 -9.80 -16.37
C ASN A 188 -54.31 -9.40 -15.81
N LEU A 189 -53.27 -9.43 -16.66
CA LEU A 189 -51.94 -8.94 -16.33
C LEU A 189 -51.96 -7.41 -16.21
N THR A 190 -52.28 -6.95 -15.02
CA THR A 190 -52.35 -5.55 -14.61
C THR A 190 -51.14 -5.15 -13.78
N VAL A 191 -50.97 -3.86 -13.50
CA VAL A 191 -49.89 -3.36 -12.64
C VAL A 191 -49.91 -4.00 -11.24
N LYS A 192 -51.09 -4.35 -10.69
CA LYS A 192 -51.21 -5.02 -9.38
C LYS A 192 -50.78 -6.49 -9.45
N SER A 193 -51.29 -7.26 -10.40
CA SER A 193 -50.92 -8.67 -10.54
C SER A 193 -49.44 -8.84 -10.92
N PHE A 194 -48.89 -7.93 -11.74
CA PHE A 194 -47.45 -7.87 -12.06
C PHE A 194 -46.60 -7.51 -10.83
N ALA A 195 -47.02 -6.51 -10.03
CA ALA A 195 -46.36 -6.20 -8.76
C ALA A 195 -46.34 -7.40 -7.81
N ARG A 196 -47.44 -8.15 -7.74
CA ARG A 196 -47.54 -9.38 -6.94
C ARG A 196 -46.63 -10.47 -7.50
N GLY A 197 -46.65 -10.76 -8.80
CA GLY A 197 -45.74 -11.74 -9.44
C GLY A 197 -44.25 -11.47 -9.22
N LEU A 198 -43.85 -10.19 -9.15
CA LEU A 198 -42.47 -9.78 -8.86
C LEU A 198 -42.04 -9.94 -7.40
N THR A 199 -42.99 -10.05 -6.45
CA THR A 199 -42.74 -9.89 -5.01
C THR A 199 -43.36 -10.96 -4.10
N TYR A 200 -44.27 -11.81 -4.60
CA TYR A 200 -45.03 -12.80 -3.83
C TYR A 200 -44.13 -13.73 -3.01
N ASP A 201 -43.04 -14.19 -3.62
CA ASP A 201 -42.03 -15.09 -3.07
C ASP A 201 -40.97 -14.41 -2.20
N VAL A 202 -41.01 -13.08 -2.03
CA VAL A 202 -40.00 -12.32 -1.26
C VAL A 202 -40.61 -11.42 -0.18
N LYS A 203 -41.91 -11.58 0.11
CA LYS A 203 -42.64 -10.82 1.15
C LYS A 203 -42.10 -10.97 2.58
N LEU A 204 -41.21 -11.94 2.84
CA LEU A 204 -40.50 -12.08 4.12
C LEU A 204 -39.40 -11.03 4.35
N TYR A 205 -38.97 -10.29 3.32
CA TYR A 205 -37.99 -9.22 3.45
C TYR A 205 -38.64 -7.93 4.00
N ASP A 206 -38.30 -7.59 5.24
CA ASP A 206 -38.70 -6.32 5.87
C ASP A 206 -37.96 -5.13 5.23
N ILE A 207 -38.68 -4.32 4.45
CA ILE A 207 -38.15 -3.11 3.79
C ILE A 207 -37.62 -2.07 4.79
N GLY A 208 -38.05 -2.10 6.06
CA GLY A 208 -37.52 -1.25 7.12
C GLY A 208 -36.05 -1.52 7.47
N ASN A 209 -35.50 -2.68 7.06
CA ASN A 209 -34.09 -3.02 7.27
C ASN A 209 -33.12 -2.05 6.60
N GLU A 210 -33.51 -1.38 5.49
CA GLU A 210 -32.67 -0.39 4.79
C GLU A 210 -32.27 0.79 5.69
N VAL A 211 -33.14 1.17 6.65
CA VAL A 211 -32.97 2.34 7.54
C VAL A 211 -32.77 1.96 9.02
N ARG A 212 -32.67 0.66 9.33
CA ARG A 212 -32.53 0.14 10.70
C ARG A 212 -31.08 0.17 11.17
N GLU A 213 -30.84 0.59 12.42
CA GLU A 213 -29.53 0.53 13.10
C GLU A 213 -29.14 -0.92 13.47
N SER A 214 -28.91 -1.77 12.47
CA SER A 214 -28.68 -3.22 12.61
C SER A 214 -27.70 -3.74 11.58
N THR A 215 -27.04 -4.86 11.87
CA THR A 215 -26.28 -5.60 10.86
C THR A 215 -27.19 -6.45 9.97
N HIS A 216 -26.74 -6.76 8.75
CA HIS A 216 -27.47 -7.62 7.81
C HIS A 216 -27.72 -9.03 8.36
N TYR A 217 -26.86 -9.52 9.26
CA TYR A 217 -27.08 -10.78 9.97
C TYR A 217 -28.20 -10.68 11.02
N GLU A 218 -28.28 -9.55 11.74
CA GLU A 218 -29.30 -9.37 12.78
C GLU A 218 -30.69 -9.17 12.21
N ASP A 219 -30.80 -8.47 11.08
CA ASP A 219 -32.06 -8.34 10.33
C ASP A 219 -32.66 -9.69 9.97
N VAL A 220 -31.81 -10.62 9.52
CA VAL A 220 -32.23 -11.95 9.08
C VAL A 220 -32.49 -12.89 10.27
N PHE A 221 -31.63 -12.90 11.30
CA PHE A 221 -31.68 -13.92 12.36
C PHE A 221 -32.13 -13.44 13.74
N ARG A 222 -31.84 -12.20 14.17
CA ARG A 222 -32.00 -11.78 15.58
C ARG A 222 -33.44 -11.40 15.95
N HIS A 223 -34.31 -11.09 14.98
CA HIS A 223 -35.57 -10.40 15.26
C HIS A 223 -36.73 -11.28 15.78
N GLN A 224 -36.65 -12.62 15.70
CA GLN A 224 -37.74 -13.50 16.12
C GLN A 224 -37.59 -14.14 17.51
N ASP A 225 -36.37 -14.26 18.06
CA ASP A 225 -36.17 -14.86 19.40
C ASP A 225 -36.94 -14.09 20.48
N HIS A 226 -36.97 -12.75 20.39
CA HIS A 226 -37.74 -11.88 21.29
C HIS A 226 -39.26 -11.93 21.06
N LEU A 227 -39.73 -12.23 19.83
CA LEU A 227 -41.17 -12.36 19.54
C LEU A 227 -41.73 -13.66 20.12
N VAL A 228 -40.97 -14.76 20.04
CA VAL A 228 -41.35 -16.07 20.62
C VAL A 228 -41.38 -16.03 22.15
N GLU A 229 -40.66 -15.10 22.79
CA GLU A 229 -40.75 -14.85 24.23
C GLU A 229 -41.94 -13.96 24.61
N TYR A 230 -42.28 -12.97 23.78
CA TYR A 230 -43.40 -12.05 24.06
C TYR A 230 -44.78 -12.69 23.83
N ASP A 231 -44.96 -13.45 22.74
CA ASP A 231 -46.26 -14.02 22.33
C ASP A 231 -46.77 -15.12 23.29
N LYS A 232 -45.87 -15.72 24.09
CA LYS A 232 -46.22 -16.62 25.22
C LYS A 232 -47.10 -15.95 26.28
N ASN A 233 -47.18 -14.61 26.30
CA ASN A 233 -48.04 -13.86 27.22
C ASN A 233 -49.35 -13.36 26.56
N ILE A 234 -49.63 -13.71 25.30
CA ILE A 234 -50.83 -13.25 24.55
C ILE A 234 -51.77 -14.43 24.17
N THR A 235 -51.65 -15.55 24.89
CA THR A 235 -52.52 -16.72 24.70
C THR A 235 -53.92 -16.51 25.30
N ASP A 236 -54.81 -15.86 24.54
CA ASP A 236 -56.28 -16.06 24.64
C ASP A 236 -57.10 -15.46 23.46
N GLY A 237 -56.50 -14.57 22.65
CA GLY A 237 -57.29 -13.65 21.79
C GLY A 237 -57.75 -14.13 20.40
N LYS A 238 -56.82 -14.46 19.49
CA LYS A 238 -57.11 -14.67 18.05
C LYS A 238 -56.24 -15.77 17.44
N LYS A 239 -56.83 -16.60 16.58
CA LYS A 239 -56.27 -17.91 16.17
C LYS A 239 -55.84 -18.03 14.70
N THR A 240 -55.77 -16.93 13.96
CA THR A 240 -55.92 -16.96 12.48
C THR A 240 -54.64 -16.79 11.65
N ILE A 241 -53.44 -16.71 12.27
CA ILE A 241 -52.16 -16.50 11.55
C ILE A 241 -51.15 -17.65 11.81
N GLN A 242 -51.44 -18.54 12.75
CA GLN A 242 -50.46 -19.48 13.34
C GLN A 242 -50.17 -20.76 12.51
N ASN A 243 -50.53 -20.78 11.22
CA ASN A 243 -50.40 -21.95 10.33
C ASN A 243 -49.30 -21.82 9.26
N VAL A 244 -48.55 -20.72 9.21
CA VAL A 244 -47.31 -20.67 8.40
C VAL A 244 -46.29 -21.60 9.06
N ALA A 245 -45.82 -22.60 8.32
CA ALA A 245 -45.24 -23.81 8.90
C ALA A 245 -44.04 -23.54 9.83
N THR A 246 -44.11 -24.06 11.05
CA THR A 246 -42.99 -24.09 12.00
C THR A 246 -42.03 -25.23 11.66
N GLU A 247 -41.47 -25.23 10.45
CA GLU A 247 -40.33 -26.09 10.15
C GLU A 247 -39.13 -25.68 11.03
N PRO A 248 -38.34 -26.64 11.53
CA PRO A 248 -37.23 -26.33 12.41
C PRO A 248 -36.15 -25.55 11.64
N THR A 249 -36.01 -24.26 11.96
CA THR A 249 -35.04 -23.37 11.30
C THR A 249 -33.65 -23.97 11.32
N ARG A 250 -33.04 -24.12 10.14
CA ARG A 250 -31.77 -24.84 9.97
C ARG A 250 -30.68 -24.15 10.79
N VAL A 251 -30.22 -24.81 11.86
CA VAL A 251 -29.19 -24.27 12.76
C VAL A 251 -27.85 -24.23 12.04
N LEU A 252 -27.51 -23.05 11.51
CA LEU A 252 -26.29 -22.82 10.75
C LEU A 252 -25.05 -22.92 11.66
N LYS A 253 -24.20 -23.91 11.37
CA LYS A 253 -22.93 -24.11 12.08
C LYS A 253 -21.94 -22.99 11.69
N ARG A 254 -21.22 -22.43 12.66
CA ARG A 254 -20.14 -21.47 12.37
C ARG A 254 -18.78 -22.14 12.33
N LYS A 255 -17.92 -21.70 11.42
CA LYS A 255 -16.55 -22.22 11.25
C LYS A 255 -15.56 -21.48 12.17
N TYR A 256 -14.55 -22.19 12.64
CA TYR A 256 -13.43 -21.66 13.43
C TYR A 256 -12.21 -21.53 12.52
N THR A 257 -11.62 -20.35 12.39
CA THR A 257 -10.65 -20.04 11.31
C THR A 257 -9.21 -19.81 11.81
N ALA A 258 -8.79 -20.51 12.88
CA ALA A 258 -7.39 -20.69 13.29
C ALA A 258 -6.52 -19.41 13.26
N ALA A 259 -7.06 -18.39 13.91
CA ALA A 259 -7.01 -17.02 13.42
C ALA A 259 -5.78 -16.21 13.90
N ALA A 260 -4.95 -16.78 14.78
CA ALA A 260 -3.87 -16.06 15.49
C ALA A 260 -2.73 -15.54 14.63
N ILE A 261 -2.26 -16.35 13.68
CA ILE A 261 -0.96 -16.16 13.01
C ILE A 261 -1.16 -15.84 11.53
N ASP A 262 -2.33 -16.17 10.98
CA ASP A 262 -2.58 -15.92 9.58
C ASP A 262 -2.81 -14.43 9.31
N PHE A 263 -1.79 -13.82 8.69
CA PHE A 263 -1.92 -12.48 8.16
C PHE A 263 -2.83 -12.46 6.92
N THR A 264 -2.98 -13.60 6.21
CA THR A 264 -3.69 -13.79 4.92
C THR A 264 -5.18 -13.53 5.00
N ALA A 265 -5.91 -14.31 5.80
CA ALA A 265 -7.33 -14.10 6.03
C ALA A 265 -7.61 -12.85 6.90
N GLY A 266 -6.58 -12.13 7.35
CA GLY A 266 -6.71 -10.93 8.19
C GLY A 266 -7.31 -11.22 9.57
N THR A 267 -7.20 -12.47 10.02
CA THR A 267 -8.02 -13.10 11.05
C THR A 267 -7.62 -12.82 12.50
N TYR A 268 -6.48 -12.16 12.73
CA TYR A 268 -5.96 -11.88 14.08
C TYR A 268 -6.85 -10.92 14.88
N ARG A 269 -6.86 -11.08 16.21
CA ARG A 269 -7.69 -10.31 17.15
C ARG A 269 -7.14 -8.92 17.44
N SER A 270 -5.82 -8.74 17.33
CA SER A 270 -5.17 -7.44 17.42
C SER A 270 -3.98 -7.33 16.48
N LYS A 271 -4.01 -6.29 15.64
CA LYS A 271 -2.85 -5.88 14.81
C LYS A 271 -1.67 -5.43 15.68
N GLY A 272 -1.94 -4.84 16.85
CA GLY A 272 -0.89 -4.35 17.75
C GLY A 272 0.01 -5.46 18.27
N LEU A 273 -0.58 -6.61 18.63
CA LEU A 273 0.15 -7.71 19.26
C LEU A 273 1.24 -8.30 18.35
N SER A 274 0.92 -8.63 17.10
CA SER A 274 1.90 -9.17 16.15
C SER A 274 3.02 -8.18 15.78
N ILE A 275 2.73 -6.87 15.79
CA ILE A 275 3.72 -5.82 15.49
C ILE A 275 4.76 -5.71 16.63
N MET A 276 4.34 -5.85 17.89
CA MET A 276 5.28 -5.85 19.02
C MET A 276 6.24 -7.05 18.99
N LEU A 277 5.79 -8.21 18.51
CA LEU A 277 6.60 -9.44 18.44
C LEU A 277 7.82 -9.32 17.51
N TRP A 278 7.62 -8.74 16.32
CA TRP A 278 8.69 -8.51 15.34
C TRP A 278 9.66 -7.42 15.82
N ALA A 279 9.15 -6.32 16.38
CA ALA A 279 9.97 -5.25 16.94
C ALA A 279 10.88 -5.77 18.08
N CYS A 280 10.30 -6.58 18.97
CA CYS A 280 11.00 -7.26 20.06
C CYS A 280 12.14 -8.15 19.55
N THR A 281 11.87 -9.00 18.55
CA THR A 281 12.88 -9.92 17.98
C THR A 281 14.07 -9.18 17.36
N LEU A 282 13.81 -8.13 16.58
CA LEU A 282 14.86 -7.37 15.89
C LEU A 282 15.74 -6.59 16.88
N ILE A 283 15.15 -6.01 17.92
CA ILE A 283 15.90 -5.27 18.97
C ILE A 283 16.79 -6.23 19.76
N SER A 284 16.32 -7.43 20.11
CA SER A 284 17.14 -8.45 20.79
C SER A 284 18.32 -8.95 19.95
N TYR A 285 18.23 -9.00 18.61
CA TYR A 285 19.39 -9.33 17.76
C TYR A 285 20.48 -8.25 17.83
N PHE A 286 20.09 -6.97 17.69
CA PHE A 286 21.04 -5.87 17.65
C PHE A 286 21.69 -5.58 19.00
N ALA A 287 21.02 -5.90 20.11
CA ALA A 287 21.66 -5.92 21.43
C ALA A 287 22.80 -6.95 21.50
N TYR A 288 22.53 -8.18 21.04
CA TYR A 288 23.44 -9.33 21.19
C TYR A 288 24.67 -9.30 20.26
N VAL A 289 24.47 -9.12 18.94
CA VAL A 289 25.56 -9.38 17.97
C VAL A 289 26.42 -8.16 17.65
N PHE A 290 25.86 -6.94 17.72
CA PHE A 290 26.60 -5.74 17.30
C PHE A 290 27.73 -5.35 18.27
N GLY A 291 27.67 -5.81 19.53
CA GLY A 291 28.67 -5.51 20.56
C GLY A 291 30.03 -6.18 20.34
N SER A 292 30.07 -7.43 19.84
CA SER A 292 31.29 -8.26 19.87
C SER A 292 32.17 -8.17 18.61
N ALA A 293 31.66 -7.67 17.49
CA ALA A 293 32.36 -7.70 16.19
C ALA A 293 33.43 -6.60 16.02
N ASN A 294 33.28 -5.45 16.70
CA ASN A 294 34.02 -4.22 16.38
C ASN A 294 35.52 -4.29 16.75
N ASP A 295 35.87 -5.02 17.81
CA ASP A 295 37.25 -5.00 18.35
C ASP A 295 38.24 -5.88 17.59
N SER A 296 37.77 -6.71 16.66
CA SER A 296 38.64 -7.53 15.80
C SER A 296 39.24 -6.74 14.63
N ALA A 297 38.55 -5.71 14.12
CA ALA A 297 38.94 -5.04 12.88
C ALA A 297 40.13 -4.06 13.03
N LYS A 298 40.30 -3.47 14.22
CA LYS A 298 41.26 -2.37 14.47
C LYS A 298 42.75 -2.76 14.34
N LYS A 299 43.08 -4.06 14.33
CA LYS A 299 44.46 -4.56 14.40
C LYS A 299 45.23 -4.61 13.08
N VAL A 300 44.60 -4.31 11.94
CA VAL A 300 45.16 -4.61 10.60
C VAL A 300 45.83 -3.41 9.91
N CYS A 301 45.60 -2.18 10.38
CA CYS A 301 45.95 -0.96 9.62
C CYS A 301 47.12 -0.16 10.22
N ALA A 302 47.68 -0.58 11.35
CA ALA A 302 48.59 0.22 12.17
C ALA A 302 50.08 0.09 11.79
N GLU A 303 50.38 -0.39 10.58
CA GLU A 303 51.71 -0.91 10.21
C GLU A 303 52.29 -0.25 8.93
N SER A 304 51.73 0.89 8.50
CA SER A 304 52.19 1.65 7.33
C SER A 304 51.98 3.16 7.48
N ASP A 305 53.06 3.91 7.74
CA ASP A 305 53.02 5.36 7.96
C ASP A 305 52.81 6.16 6.65
N LEU A 306 51.65 6.81 6.51
CA LEU A 306 51.38 7.80 5.47
C LEU A 306 50.53 8.95 6.04
N THR A 307 51.04 10.18 6.01
CA THR A 307 50.41 11.36 6.62
C THR A 307 49.57 12.19 5.64
N TYR A 308 48.45 12.74 6.12
CA TYR A 308 47.55 13.64 5.38
C TYR A 308 47.76 15.10 5.81
N ALA A 309 47.61 16.06 4.90
CA ALA A 309 47.62 17.50 5.18
C ALA A 309 46.19 18.03 5.41
N LEU A 310 45.77 18.16 6.66
CA LEU A 310 44.35 18.38 7.03
C LEU A 310 43.74 19.71 6.54
N SER A 311 44.53 20.78 6.38
CA SER A 311 44.05 22.13 6.06
C SER A 311 44.23 22.53 4.58
N ALA A 312 44.92 21.71 3.78
CA ALA A 312 45.25 22.04 2.40
C ALA A 312 44.01 21.97 1.48
N PRO A 313 43.91 22.85 0.45
CA PRO A 313 42.93 22.68 -0.61
C PRO A 313 43.13 21.34 -1.35
N TRP A 314 42.08 20.88 -2.02
CA TRP A 314 41.90 19.55 -2.67
C TRP A 314 43.07 18.96 -3.49
N ARG A 315 44.09 19.74 -3.83
CA ARG A 315 45.13 19.42 -4.82
C ARG A 315 46.30 18.60 -4.26
N GLU A 316 46.44 18.48 -2.95
CA GLU A 316 47.68 18.00 -2.30
C GLU A 316 47.57 16.62 -1.62
N ASN A 317 46.35 16.12 -1.34
CA ASN A 317 46.11 14.95 -0.49
C ASN A 317 45.95 13.59 -1.23
N SER A 318 46.62 13.37 -2.37
CA SER A 318 46.26 12.26 -3.28
C SER A 318 46.67 10.84 -2.84
N GLY A 319 47.82 10.67 -2.16
CA GLY A 319 48.39 9.34 -1.91
C GLY A 319 47.65 8.50 -0.86
N ALA A 320 47.30 9.11 0.27
CA ALA A 320 46.69 8.41 1.40
C ALA A 320 45.21 8.00 1.15
N VAL A 321 44.60 8.48 0.07
CA VAL A 321 43.29 8.01 -0.44
C VAL A 321 43.35 6.54 -0.88
N THR A 322 44.50 6.07 -1.36
CA THR A 322 44.61 4.73 -1.97
C THR A 322 44.62 3.58 -0.94
N CYS A 323 45.18 3.80 0.25
CA CYS A 323 45.31 2.74 1.27
C CYS A 323 43.96 2.37 1.92
N GLU A 324 43.18 3.38 2.31
CA GLU A 324 41.83 3.25 2.90
C GLU A 324 40.89 2.35 2.07
N SER A 325 40.96 2.46 0.75
CA SER A 325 40.13 1.68 -0.17
C SER A 325 40.39 0.16 -0.08
N ALA A 326 41.58 -0.28 0.33
CA ALA A 326 41.94 -1.69 0.42
C ALA A 326 41.38 -2.37 1.69
N VAL A 327 41.48 -1.69 2.84
CA VAL A 327 41.02 -2.22 4.14
C VAL A 327 39.52 -2.50 4.14
N SER A 328 38.73 -1.56 3.58
CA SER A 328 37.27 -1.63 3.51
C SER A 328 36.77 -2.94 2.87
N ILE A 329 37.49 -3.47 1.89
CA ILE A 329 37.12 -4.69 1.14
C ILE A 329 37.06 -5.93 2.04
N VAL A 330 37.87 -6.01 3.10
CA VAL A 330 37.97 -7.20 3.96
C VAL A 330 36.80 -7.31 4.95
N ILE A 331 36.45 -6.20 5.60
CA ILE A 331 35.47 -6.18 6.70
C ILE A 331 34.06 -6.61 6.24
N TRP A 332 33.65 -6.16 5.05
CA TRP A 332 32.31 -6.41 4.49
C TRP A 332 32.02 -7.89 4.15
N VAL A 333 33.04 -8.74 4.09
CA VAL A 333 32.90 -10.18 3.84
C VAL A 333 32.44 -10.93 5.10
N SER A 334 33.00 -10.60 6.27
CA SER A 334 32.78 -11.37 7.51
C SER A 334 31.39 -11.17 8.12
N PHE A 335 30.90 -9.92 8.20
CA PHE A 335 29.59 -9.59 8.80
C PHE A 335 28.43 -10.38 8.19
N TYR A 336 28.51 -10.58 6.88
CA TYR A 336 27.46 -11.17 6.09
C TYR A 336 27.16 -12.63 6.51
N PHE A 337 28.13 -13.41 7.00
CA PHE A 337 27.89 -14.83 7.34
C PHE A 337 27.00 -15.04 8.58
N ILE A 338 27.17 -14.24 9.64
CA ILE A 338 26.64 -14.53 10.99
C ILE A 338 25.14 -14.24 11.11
N PHE A 339 24.63 -13.20 10.43
CA PHE A 339 23.24 -12.74 10.53
C PHE A 339 22.22 -13.86 10.21
N SER A 340 22.61 -14.78 9.32
CA SER A 340 21.84 -15.89 8.77
C SER A 340 21.10 -16.80 9.75
N ILE A 341 21.67 -17.01 10.94
CA ILE A 341 21.28 -18.13 11.80
C ILE A 341 20.25 -17.71 12.87
N PHE A 342 20.27 -16.45 13.30
CA PHE A 342 19.49 -15.99 14.46
C PHE A 342 17.99 -15.78 14.15
N GLY A 343 17.68 -15.13 13.01
CA GLY A 343 16.32 -14.69 12.69
C GLY A 343 15.29 -15.80 12.54
N LEU A 344 15.73 -17.03 12.28
CA LEU A 344 14.86 -18.19 12.03
C LEU A 344 14.11 -18.68 13.28
N THR A 345 14.67 -18.43 14.48
CA THR A 345 14.27 -19.16 15.70
C THR A 345 13.20 -18.46 16.53
N VAL A 346 13.23 -17.12 16.63
CA VAL A 346 12.42 -16.38 17.61
C VAL A 346 11.03 -16.03 17.07
N VAL A 347 10.93 -15.50 15.85
CA VAL A 347 9.66 -15.01 15.27
C VAL A 347 8.62 -16.12 15.14
N GLY A 348 9.05 -17.33 14.76
CA GLY A 348 8.15 -18.46 14.46
C GLY A 348 7.39 -19.00 15.68
N LEU A 349 7.95 -18.89 16.90
CA LEU A 349 7.37 -19.49 18.10
C LEU A 349 6.50 -18.52 18.91
N GLY A 350 6.77 -17.21 18.85
CA GLY A 350 6.11 -16.22 19.71
C GLY A 350 4.67 -15.82 19.33
N SER A 351 4.20 -16.16 18.13
CA SER A 351 2.93 -15.64 17.57
C SER A 351 1.63 -16.28 18.12
N ILE A 352 1.74 -17.20 19.08
CA ILE A 352 0.62 -18.07 19.50
C ILE A 352 -0.46 -17.31 20.28
N GLY A 353 -1.72 -17.39 19.83
CA GLY A 353 -2.90 -17.00 20.61
C GLY A 353 -3.55 -15.64 20.30
N ASN A 354 -3.16 -14.96 19.23
CA ASN A 354 -3.76 -13.68 18.78
C ASN A 354 -5.08 -13.86 17.95
N ASP A 355 -5.96 -14.79 18.32
CA ASP A 355 -7.03 -15.35 17.46
C ASP A 355 -8.41 -14.68 17.71
N VAL A 356 -9.12 -14.19 16.66
CA VAL A 356 -10.48 -13.58 16.77
C VAL A 356 -11.54 -14.56 17.28
N TYR A 357 -11.48 -15.80 16.83
CA TYR A 357 -12.48 -16.84 17.00
C TYR A 357 -12.24 -17.64 18.29
N SER A 358 -11.05 -17.51 18.89
CA SER A 358 -10.69 -18.00 20.21
C SER A 358 -11.52 -17.34 21.32
N GLN A 359 -12.69 -17.91 21.57
CA GLN A 359 -13.51 -17.63 22.75
C GLN A 359 -12.88 -18.16 24.06
N GLN A 360 -11.80 -18.94 23.98
CA GLN A 360 -11.11 -19.47 25.15
C GLN A 360 -10.06 -18.47 25.68
N TRP A 361 -10.30 -17.95 26.88
CA TRP A 361 -9.52 -16.87 27.49
C TRP A 361 -8.06 -17.24 27.84
N TRP A 362 -7.71 -18.54 27.89
CA TRP A 362 -6.39 -19.02 28.31
C TRP A 362 -5.38 -19.12 27.16
N ILE A 363 -5.82 -19.27 25.91
CA ILE A 363 -4.92 -19.46 24.74
C ILE A 363 -3.95 -18.28 24.55
N PRO A 364 -4.34 -17.00 24.76
CA PRO A 364 -3.41 -15.86 24.76
C PRO A 364 -2.24 -15.97 25.75
N LEU A 365 -2.32 -16.79 26.80
CA LEU A 365 -1.26 -16.87 27.83
C LEU A 365 -0.03 -17.66 27.35
N ILE A 366 -0.16 -18.49 26.32
CA ILE A 366 0.96 -19.28 25.78
C ILE A 366 1.94 -18.39 25.01
N GLY A 367 1.45 -17.51 24.12
CA GLY A 367 2.31 -16.57 23.39
C GLY A 367 3.10 -15.65 24.33
N ALA A 368 2.42 -15.09 25.33
CA ALA A 368 3.04 -14.30 26.39
C ALA A 368 4.17 -15.05 27.13
N THR A 369 4.07 -16.38 27.27
CA THR A 369 5.09 -17.21 27.92
C THR A 369 6.34 -17.41 27.04
N VAL A 370 6.17 -17.64 25.72
CA VAL A 370 7.30 -17.78 24.79
C VAL A 370 8.08 -16.46 24.68
N VAL A 371 7.36 -15.33 24.62
CA VAL A 371 7.97 -13.99 24.62
C VAL A 371 8.74 -13.73 25.91
N ALA A 372 8.18 -14.07 27.07
CA ALA A 372 8.86 -13.92 28.35
C ALA A 372 10.21 -14.67 28.39
N VAL A 373 10.30 -15.88 27.84
CA VAL A 373 11.56 -16.65 27.81
C VAL A 373 12.63 -15.98 26.95
N PHE A 374 12.33 -15.67 25.69
CA PHE A 374 13.32 -15.11 24.75
C PHE A 374 13.73 -13.66 25.05
N VAL A 375 12.95 -12.93 25.85
CA VAL A 375 13.26 -11.54 26.24
C VAL A 375 13.89 -11.46 27.62
N PHE A 376 13.32 -12.15 28.62
CA PHE A 376 13.74 -11.94 30.00
C PHE A 376 15.03 -12.71 30.33
N VAL A 377 15.29 -13.86 29.70
CA VAL A 377 16.52 -14.63 29.96
C VAL A 377 17.78 -13.85 29.50
N PRO A 378 17.90 -13.36 28.26
CA PRO A 378 19.07 -12.55 27.86
C PRO A 378 19.16 -11.23 28.64
N PHE A 379 18.03 -10.62 28.98
CA PHE A 379 18.00 -9.40 29.79
C PHE A 379 18.66 -9.59 31.16
N PHE A 380 18.41 -10.70 31.85
CA PHE A 380 19.01 -10.97 33.16
C PHE A 380 20.48 -11.45 33.09
N ASP A 381 20.93 -11.97 31.95
CA ASP A 381 22.31 -12.46 31.75
C ASP A 381 23.27 -11.32 31.35
N GLU A 382 22.92 -10.51 30.34
CA GLU A 382 23.83 -9.49 29.79
C GLU A 382 23.87 -8.17 30.57
N THR A 383 22.85 -7.83 31.36
CA THR A 383 22.75 -6.47 31.95
C THR A 383 23.84 -6.14 32.96
N ALA A 384 24.54 -7.15 33.48
CA ALA A 384 25.74 -6.99 34.31
C ALA A 384 26.85 -6.23 33.57
N ASP A 385 27.30 -6.73 32.41
CA ASP A 385 28.51 -6.24 31.73
C ASP A 385 28.24 -5.41 30.46
N ALA A 386 27.00 -5.37 29.97
CA ALA A 386 26.64 -4.64 28.76
C ALA A 386 26.98 -3.13 28.84
N SER A 387 27.51 -2.59 27.74
CA SER A 387 27.72 -1.15 27.57
C SER A 387 26.40 -0.37 27.67
N THR A 388 26.45 0.93 27.96
CA THR A 388 25.25 1.76 28.18
C THR A 388 24.27 1.70 27.00
N GLY A 389 24.76 1.62 25.76
CA GLY A 389 23.93 1.43 24.56
C GLY A 389 23.23 0.06 24.52
N GLY A 390 23.94 -1.02 24.85
CA GLY A 390 23.37 -2.37 24.96
C GLY A 390 22.32 -2.44 26.09
N ARG A 391 22.58 -1.81 27.23
CA ARG A 391 21.62 -1.70 28.34
C ARG A 391 20.32 -1.00 27.91
N TYR A 392 20.37 0.05 27.09
CA TYR A 392 19.14 0.68 26.57
C TYR A 392 18.37 -0.23 25.59
N LEU A 393 19.06 -0.98 24.71
CA LEU A 393 18.41 -1.95 23.82
C LEU A 393 17.74 -3.09 24.62
N ASN A 394 18.42 -3.60 25.65
CA ASN A 394 17.88 -4.65 26.52
C ASN A 394 16.67 -4.15 27.33
N VAL A 395 16.71 -2.92 27.88
CA VAL A 395 15.54 -2.30 28.54
C VAL A 395 14.39 -2.04 27.56
N ALA A 396 14.67 -1.64 26.31
CA ALA A 396 13.64 -1.47 25.29
C ALA A 396 12.98 -2.80 24.89
N SER A 397 13.76 -3.88 24.76
CA SER A 397 13.24 -5.23 24.52
C SER A 397 12.35 -5.71 25.68
N LEU A 398 12.80 -5.53 26.93
CA LEU A 398 12.01 -5.82 28.13
C LEU A 398 10.66 -5.10 28.14
N ALA A 399 10.65 -3.79 27.87
CA ALA A 399 9.44 -2.98 27.86
C ALA A 399 8.45 -3.43 26.76
N LEU A 400 8.95 -3.75 25.57
CA LEU A 400 8.13 -4.30 24.49
C LEU A 400 7.57 -5.69 24.84
N GLY A 401 8.34 -6.54 25.52
CA GLY A 401 7.86 -7.82 26.07
C GLY A 401 6.69 -7.63 27.04
N ILE A 402 6.80 -6.70 28.00
CA ILE A 402 5.74 -6.40 28.97
C ILE A 402 4.48 -5.86 28.29
N ILE A 403 4.62 -4.98 27.30
CA ILE A 403 3.49 -4.44 26.51
C ILE A 403 2.80 -5.57 25.71
N THR A 404 3.58 -6.45 25.09
CA THR A 404 3.09 -7.65 24.36
C THR A 404 2.22 -8.52 25.28
N CYS A 405 2.71 -8.84 26.47
CA CYS A 405 1.96 -9.60 27.49
C CYS A 405 0.70 -8.86 27.98
N THR A 406 0.74 -7.53 28.08
CA THR A 406 -0.41 -6.72 28.51
C THR A 406 -1.55 -6.74 27.48
N PHE A 407 -1.24 -6.75 26.18
CA PHE A 407 -2.26 -6.93 25.14
C PHE A 407 -2.93 -8.30 25.20
N HIS A 408 -2.17 -9.38 25.44
CA HIS A 408 -2.76 -10.71 25.66
C HIS A 408 -3.75 -10.71 26.84
N LEU A 409 -3.44 -10.00 27.94
CA LEU A 409 -4.29 -9.93 29.13
C LEU A 409 -5.59 -9.12 28.91
N LEU A 410 -5.52 -7.98 28.24
CA LEU A 410 -6.70 -7.15 27.95
C LEU A 410 -7.72 -7.89 27.05
N HIS A 411 -7.24 -8.72 26.11
CA HIS A 411 -8.13 -9.55 25.29
C HIS A 411 -8.86 -10.64 26.09
N ALA A 412 -8.28 -11.14 27.19
CA ALA A 412 -8.95 -12.07 28.09
C ALA A 412 -10.08 -11.37 28.86
N ILE A 413 -9.81 -10.19 29.45
CA ILE A 413 -10.81 -9.39 30.18
C ILE A 413 -12.01 -9.02 29.29
N ALA A 414 -11.75 -8.64 28.03
CA ALA A 414 -12.80 -8.30 27.07
C ALA A 414 -13.77 -9.45 26.74
N LEU A 415 -13.39 -10.73 26.95
CA LEU A 415 -14.30 -11.87 26.79
C LEU A 415 -15.25 -12.08 27.97
N MET A 416 -15.05 -11.38 29.11
CA MET A 416 -15.76 -11.65 30.36
C MET A 416 -16.94 -10.69 30.66
N THR A 417 -17.25 -9.74 29.77
CA THR A 417 -18.18 -8.62 30.06
C THR A 417 -19.53 -8.78 29.35
N PRO A 418 -20.69 -8.70 30.05
CA PRO A 418 -22.01 -8.96 29.47
C PRO A 418 -22.67 -7.76 28.75
N ILE A 419 -23.47 -8.06 27.72
CA ILE A 419 -24.01 -7.10 26.74
C ILE A 419 -24.95 -6.04 27.33
N TRP A 420 -25.87 -6.41 28.21
CA TRP A 420 -26.93 -5.51 28.73
C TRP A 420 -26.38 -4.30 29.50
N VAL A 421 -25.17 -4.40 30.06
CA VAL A 421 -24.46 -3.30 30.72
C VAL A 421 -24.09 -2.21 29.70
N THR A 422 -23.77 -2.59 28.47
CA THR A 422 -23.29 -1.69 27.41
C THR A 422 -24.40 -0.84 26.79
N GLU A 423 -25.64 -1.33 26.78
CA GLU A 423 -26.78 -0.62 26.19
C GLU A 423 -27.31 0.49 27.11
N ARG A 424 -27.27 0.26 28.43
CA ARG A 424 -27.92 1.11 29.46
C ARG A 424 -27.27 2.48 29.65
N TYR A 425 -25.96 2.60 29.44
CA TYR A 425 -25.21 3.83 29.69
C TYR A 425 -24.78 4.44 28.37
N THR A 426 -25.34 5.58 27.94
CA THR A 426 -25.01 6.16 26.61
C THR A 426 -23.52 6.51 26.45
N ALA A 427 -22.79 6.89 27.50
CA ALA A 427 -21.35 7.06 27.43
C ALA A 427 -20.59 5.73 27.21
N LEU A 428 -20.98 4.68 27.92
CA LEU A 428 -20.43 3.33 27.74
C LEU A 428 -20.85 2.74 26.39
N ARG A 429 -22.05 3.07 25.91
CA ARG A 429 -22.54 2.75 24.57
C ARG A 429 -21.68 3.46 23.53
N THR A 430 -21.42 4.76 23.60
CA THR A 430 -20.52 5.42 22.62
C THR A 430 -19.08 4.88 22.69
N LEU A 431 -18.65 4.32 23.83
CA LEU A 431 -17.31 3.75 24.02
C LEU A 431 -17.21 2.25 23.65
N LEU A 432 -18.32 1.51 23.59
CA LEU A 432 -18.38 0.06 23.27
C LEU A 432 -19.24 -0.27 22.03
N ARG A 433 -20.05 0.66 21.52
CA ARG A 433 -20.84 0.55 20.29
C ARG A 433 -19.87 0.48 19.13
N SER A 434 -19.79 -0.69 18.51
CA SER A 434 -19.02 -0.87 17.29
C SER A 434 -19.50 0.10 16.23
N SER A 435 -18.60 0.99 15.76
CA SER A 435 -18.84 1.91 14.65
C SER A 435 -19.27 1.20 13.37
N THR A 436 -18.98 -0.10 13.28
CA THR A 436 -19.49 -1.03 12.27
C THR A 436 -21.01 -0.96 12.10
N ILE A 437 -21.82 -0.80 13.16
CA ILE A 437 -23.29 -0.81 13.02
C ILE A 437 -23.79 0.46 12.33
N GLU A 438 -23.25 1.63 12.67
CA GLU A 438 -23.58 2.89 11.99
C GLU A 438 -23.07 2.87 10.54
N GLY A 439 -21.89 2.29 10.29
CA GLY A 439 -21.37 2.06 8.95
C GLY A 439 -22.27 1.14 8.12
N GLU A 440 -22.75 0.04 8.69
CA GLU A 440 -23.56 -0.97 7.96
C GLU A 440 -24.93 -0.40 7.57
N MET A 441 -25.53 0.44 8.42
CA MET A 441 -26.69 1.28 8.07
C MET A 441 -26.41 2.26 6.90
N HIS A 442 -25.24 2.90 6.87
CA HIS A 442 -24.86 3.76 5.72
C HIS A 442 -24.64 2.95 4.43
N VAL A 443 -24.09 1.73 4.53
CA VAL A 443 -23.93 0.81 3.37
C VAL A 443 -25.28 0.38 2.81
N LYS A 444 -26.24 0.00 3.67
CA LYS A 444 -27.64 -0.28 3.28
C LYS A 444 -28.26 0.89 2.51
N THR A 445 -28.16 2.09 3.08
CA THR A 445 -28.67 3.35 2.49
C THR A 445 -28.04 3.61 1.12
N ALA A 446 -26.71 3.46 1.01
CA ALA A 446 -25.99 3.63 -0.24
C ALA A 446 -26.35 2.57 -1.29
N GLY A 447 -26.60 1.31 -0.89
CA GLY A 447 -27.05 0.24 -1.77
C GLY A 447 -28.42 0.54 -2.38
N ALA A 448 -29.39 0.92 -1.55
CA ALA A 448 -30.71 1.35 -1.99
C ALA A 448 -30.64 2.58 -2.93
N LEU A 449 -29.79 3.57 -2.62
CA LEU A 449 -29.59 4.73 -3.49
C LEU A 449 -28.93 4.37 -4.82
N LYS A 450 -27.95 3.47 -4.83
CA LYS A 450 -27.29 3.01 -6.06
C LYS A 450 -28.26 2.24 -6.96
N VAL A 451 -29.08 1.33 -6.42
CA VAL A 451 -30.13 0.66 -7.20
C VAL A 451 -31.16 1.64 -7.75
N HIS A 452 -31.59 2.62 -6.95
CA HIS A 452 -32.48 3.69 -7.43
C HIS A 452 -31.83 4.55 -8.54
N LYS A 453 -30.54 4.88 -8.45
CA LYS A 453 -29.78 5.57 -9.52
C LYS A 453 -29.73 4.71 -10.80
N MET A 454 -29.44 3.41 -10.68
CA MET A 454 -29.39 2.44 -11.77
C MET A 454 -30.73 2.32 -12.49
N ILE A 455 -31.85 2.22 -11.76
CA ILE A 455 -33.21 2.23 -12.35
C ILE A 455 -33.49 3.54 -13.10
N ASN A 456 -33.15 4.69 -12.53
CA ASN A 456 -33.37 5.99 -13.19
C ASN A 456 -32.50 6.18 -14.44
N ASN A 457 -31.26 5.69 -14.42
CA ASN A 457 -30.36 5.71 -15.58
C ASN A 457 -30.89 4.78 -16.67
N ALA A 458 -31.40 3.60 -16.32
CA ALA A 458 -32.04 2.68 -17.26
C ALA A 458 -33.31 3.29 -17.87
N LEU A 459 -34.25 3.77 -17.04
CA LEU A 459 -35.45 4.48 -17.51
C LEU A 459 -35.10 5.64 -18.45
N TYR A 460 -34.06 6.41 -18.16
CA TYR A 460 -33.63 7.50 -19.05
C TYR A 460 -33.20 7.01 -20.44
N VAL A 461 -32.46 5.89 -20.54
CA VAL A 461 -32.05 5.29 -21.82
C VAL A 461 -33.25 4.78 -22.61
N VAL A 462 -34.22 4.14 -21.94
CA VAL A 462 -35.38 3.52 -22.61
C VAL A 462 -36.49 4.53 -22.95
N GLN A 463 -36.69 5.58 -22.16
CA GLN A 463 -37.67 6.65 -22.43
C GLN A 463 -37.24 7.61 -23.56
N HIS A 464 -35.98 7.57 -24.00
CA HIS A 464 -35.43 8.48 -25.00
C HIS A 464 -35.72 8.03 -26.45
N ASN A 465 -36.98 8.06 -26.85
CA ASN A 465 -37.40 7.76 -28.22
C ASN A 465 -36.79 8.77 -29.22
N GLU A 466 -35.91 8.32 -30.11
CA GLU A 466 -35.60 9.08 -31.33
C GLU A 466 -36.79 8.98 -32.28
N LYS A 467 -37.34 10.12 -32.71
CA LYS A 467 -38.63 10.19 -33.43
C LYS A 467 -38.68 9.50 -34.79
N GLU A 468 -37.54 9.03 -35.29
CA GLU A 468 -37.34 8.46 -36.63
C GLU A 468 -36.79 7.02 -36.57
N SER A 469 -36.81 6.38 -35.40
CA SER A 469 -36.38 4.99 -35.23
C SER A 469 -37.23 4.01 -36.05
N VAL A 470 -36.60 3.39 -37.05
CA VAL A 470 -37.18 2.30 -37.89
C VAL A 470 -37.36 0.98 -37.09
N LEU A 471 -36.81 0.90 -35.87
CA LEU A 471 -36.94 -0.26 -34.99
C LEU A 471 -38.28 -0.22 -34.24
N ASN A 472 -39.13 -1.24 -34.46
CA ASN A 472 -40.50 -1.29 -33.92
C ASN A 472 -40.62 -1.73 -32.44
N SER A 473 -39.58 -2.29 -31.83
CA SER A 473 -39.58 -2.77 -30.44
C SER A 473 -38.81 -1.86 -29.49
N HIS A 474 -39.27 -1.74 -28.24
CA HIS A 474 -38.55 -1.01 -27.20
C HIS A 474 -37.19 -1.65 -26.91
N PHE A 475 -37.10 -2.98 -26.90
CA PHE A 475 -35.85 -3.73 -26.72
C PHE A 475 -34.72 -3.26 -27.66
N SER A 476 -34.99 -3.18 -28.97
CA SER A 476 -33.99 -2.76 -29.96
C SER A 476 -33.68 -1.26 -29.89
N GLN A 477 -34.67 -0.41 -29.57
CA GLN A 477 -34.45 1.02 -29.36
C GLN A 477 -33.54 1.29 -28.14
N ALA A 478 -33.77 0.58 -27.03
CA ALA A 478 -32.98 0.68 -25.82
C ALA A 478 -31.52 0.25 -26.03
N LEU A 479 -31.30 -0.85 -26.77
CA LEU A 479 -29.96 -1.30 -27.17
C LEU A 479 -29.23 -0.27 -28.04
N PHE A 480 -29.91 0.35 -29.01
CA PHE A 480 -29.33 1.40 -29.86
C PHE A 480 -29.08 2.72 -29.09
N ASN A 481 -29.93 3.04 -28.12
CA ASN A 481 -29.74 4.19 -27.23
C ASN A 481 -28.59 3.98 -26.22
N PHE A 482 -28.26 2.74 -25.84
CA PHE A 482 -27.30 2.50 -24.76
C PHE A 482 -25.88 3.01 -25.07
N PRO A 483 -25.25 2.76 -26.23
CA PRO A 483 -23.97 3.41 -26.58
C PRO A 483 -24.08 4.93 -26.68
N LYS A 484 -25.19 5.46 -27.22
CA LYS A 484 -25.41 6.90 -27.42
C LYS A 484 -25.65 7.71 -26.14
N ARG A 485 -26.33 7.12 -25.15
CA ARG A 485 -26.93 7.82 -23.99
C ARG A 485 -26.70 7.12 -22.64
N GLY A 486 -26.20 5.90 -22.64
CA GLY A 486 -25.80 5.16 -21.42
C GLY A 486 -24.54 5.74 -20.78
N ILE A 487 -23.67 6.37 -21.58
CA ILE A 487 -22.70 7.37 -21.11
C ILE A 487 -23.41 8.73 -21.20
N ARG A 488 -23.92 9.26 -20.09
CA ARG A 488 -24.61 10.57 -20.08
C ARG A 488 -23.59 11.70 -20.16
N GLU A 489 -22.68 11.72 -19.20
CA GLU A 489 -21.68 12.76 -18.97
C GLU A 489 -20.46 12.15 -18.27
N CYS A 490 -19.36 12.89 -18.22
CA CYS A 490 -18.23 12.59 -17.35
C CYS A 490 -18.18 13.59 -16.19
N LYS A 491 -18.47 13.12 -14.97
CA LYS A 491 -18.37 13.95 -13.77
C LYS A 491 -16.93 13.97 -13.26
N ILE A 492 -16.34 15.16 -13.11
CA ILE A 492 -15.04 15.30 -12.45
C ILE A 492 -15.21 14.97 -10.97
N VAL A 493 -14.48 13.96 -10.49
CA VAL A 493 -14.48 13.49 -9.10
C VAL A 493 -13.05 13.17 -8.62
N GLY A 494 -12.90 12.93 -7.32
CA GLY A 494 -11.59 12.73 -6.70
C GLY A 494 -10.80 14.04 -6.60
N GLY A 495 -9.53 13.91 -6.19
CA GLY A 495 -8.73 15.06 -5.76
C GLY A 495 -9.05 15.49 -4.32
N LEU A 496 -8.14 16.27 -3.75
CA LEU A 496 -8.04 16.51 -2.31
C LEU A 496 -9.29 17.20 -1.72
N SER A 497 -9.71 18.33 -2.29
CA SER A 497 -10.87 19.09 -1.81
C SER A 497 -12.17 18.28 -1.89
N TRP A 498 -12.43 17.65 -3.03
CA TRP A 498 -13.64 16.87 -3.29
C TRP A 498 -13.80 15.69 -2.30
N SER A 499 -12.75 14.91 -2.10
CA SER A 499 -12.81 13.74 -1.20
C SER A 499 -13.00 14.17 0.25
N TRP A 500 -12.29 15.20 0.73
CA TRP A 500 -12.47 15.70 2.10
C TRP A 500 -13.85 16.34 2.31
N GLN A 501 -14.36 17.12 1.36
CA GLN A 501 -15.73 17.65 1.40
C GLN A 501 -16.77 16.52 1.43
N GLY A 502 -16.57 15.46 0.63
CA GLY A 502 -17.44 14.29 0.60
C GLY A 502 -17.42 13.47 1.90
N ILE A 503 -16.29 13.44 2.62
CA ILE A 503 -16.18 12.77 3.93
C ILE A 503 -16.87 13.62 5.02
N LEU A 504 -16.58 14.92 5.08
CA LEU A 504 -17.14 15.83 6.08
C LEU A 504 -18.67 15.99 5.95
N SER A 505 -19.20 15.98 4.73
CA SER A 505 -20.65 15.96 4.45
C SER A 505 -21.30 14.58 4.62
N ARG A 506 -20.55 13.56 5.06
CA ARG A 506 -20.91 12.12 5.09
C ARG A 506 -21.30 11.50 3.73
N ARG A 507 -21.35 12.28 2.65
CA ARG A 507 -21.73 11.86 1.28
C ARG A 507 -20.99 10.61 0.79
N MET A 508 -19.70 10.46 1.10
CA MET A 508 -18.93 9.28 0.71
C MET A 508 -19.48 7.98 1.32
N PHE A 509 -20.08 8.05 2.50
CA PHE A 509 -20.68 6.90 3.18
C PHE A 509 -22.12 6.68 2.72
N SER A 510 -22.95 7.72 2.67
CA SER A 510 -24.39 7.60 2.39
C SER A 510 -24.78 7.59 0.92
N GLU A 511 -24.06 8.29 0.03
CA GLU A 511 -24.39 8.32 -1.40
C GLU A 511 -23.59 7.34 -2.26
N GLU A 512 -22.33 7.08 -1.88
CA GLU A 512 -21.42 6.20 -2.61
C GLU A 512 -21.19 4.88 -1.87
N GLY A 513 -21.37 4.79 -0.55
CA GLY A 513 -21.11 3.57 0.20
C GLY A 513 -19.63 3.16 0.14
N VAL A 514 -18.72 4.13 0.31
CA VAL A 514 -17.28 3.87 0.44
C VAL A 514 -16.96 3.58 1.90
N TRP A 515 -16.68 2.32 2.21
CA TRP A 515 -16.22 1.91 3.53
C TRP A 515 -14.70 2.03 3.63
N TYR A 516 -14.19 2.96 4.43
CA TYR A 516 -12.75 2.99 4.71
C TYR A 516 -12.39 1.90 5.71
N SER A 517 -11.46 1.02 5.35
CA SER A 517 -11.02 -0.05 6.23
C SER A 517 -10.47 0.52 7.55
N THR A 518 -10.71 -0.15 8.69
CA THR A 518 -10.14 0.30 9.97
C THR A 518 -8.62 0.30 9.94
N ARG A 519 -8.01 -0.50 9.04
CA ARG A 519 -6.58 -0.47 8.71
C ARG A 519 -6.19 0.90 8.14
N LEU A 520 -6.85 1.33 7.07
CA LEU A 520 -6.65 2.62 6.40
C LEU A 520 -6.81 3.80 7.37
N LEU A 521 -7.91 3.85 8.13
CA LEU A 521 -8.20 4.96 9.05
C LEU A 521 -7.17 5.06 10.20
N ALA A 522 -6.83 3.93 10.85
CA ALA A 522 -5.82 3.92 11.91
C ALA A 522 -4.43 4.33 11.38
N SER A 523 -4.10 3.92 10.17
CA SER A 523 -2.83 4.26 9.53
C SER A 523 -2.74 5.74 9.17
N ASN A 524 -3.83 6.33 8.67
CA ASN A 524 -3.90 7.78 8.39
C ASN A 524 -3.77 8.60 9.68
N LEU A 525 -4.46 8.20 10.75
CA LEU A 525 -4.33 8.84 12.07
C LEU A 525 -2.88 8.78 12.58
N ALA A 526 -2.19 7.67 12.36
CA ALA A 526 -0.78 7.52 12.72
C ALA A 526 0.14 8.51 11.96
N GLN A 527 -0.16 8.86 10.70
CA GLN A 527 0.58 9.87 9.94
C GLN A 527 0.35 11.31 10.46
N TYR A 528 -0.86 11.64 10.95
CA TYR A 528 -1.08 12.90 11.65
C TYR A 528 -0.33 12.96 13.00
N VAL A 529 -0.28 11.85 13.75
CA VAL A 529 0.51 11.76 14.99
C VAL A 529 2.01 11.97 14.71
N VAL A 530 2.55 11.37 13.64
CA VAL A 530 3.92 11.63 13.15
C VAL A 530 4.13 13.12 12.85
N SER A 531 3.19 13.75 12.14
CA SER A 531 3.28 15.17 11.78
C SER A 531 3.39 16.09 13.00
N VAL A 532 2.54 15.86 14.01
CA VAL A 532 2.55 16.64 15.26
C VAL A 532 3.79 16.32 16.11
N TYR A 533 4.22 15.06 16.15
CA TYR A 533 5.42 14.64 16.86
C TYR A 533 6.69 15.32 16.31
N ILE A 534 6.87 15.32 14.98
CA ILE A 534 8.00 15.99 14.32
C ILE A 534 8.01 17.49 14.61
N LEU A 535 6.84 18.15 14.59
CA LEU A 535 6.76 19.58 14.89
C LEU A 535 7.14 19.90 16.35
N ILE A 536 6.59 19.18 17.32
CA ILE A 536 6.85 19.43 18.75
C ILE A 536 8.29 19.09 19.13
N THR A 537 8.82 17.95 18.66
CA THR A 537 10.22 17.58 18.90
C THR A 537 11.19 18.50 18.16
N GLY A 538 10.85 18.90 16.94
CA GLY A 538 11.64 19.83 16.14
C GLY A 538 11.73 21.23 16.73
N ILE A 539 10.63 21.80 17.22
CA ILE A 539 10.65 23.10 17.92
C ILE A 539 11.53 23.02 19.17
N LYS A 540 11.38 21.96 19.97
CA LYS A 540 12.25 21.74 21.15
C LYS A 540 13.71 21.54 20.76
N LEU A 541 14.00 20.85 19.65
CA LEU A 541 15.35 20.69 19.14
C LEU A 541 15.94 22.02 18.71
N ILE A 542 15.20 22.87 18.00
CA ILE A 542 15.64 24.22 17.62
C ILE A 542 15.92 25.06 18.87
N GLN A 543 15.04 25.03 19.88
CA GLN A 543 15.26 25.73 21.15
C GLN A 543 16.53 25.22 21.87
N VAL A 544 16.66 23.91 22.08
CA VAL A 544 17.83 23.31 22.74
C VAL A 544 19.13 23.59 21.98
N VAL A 545 19.14 23.47 20.65
CA VAL A 545 20.29 23.79 19.79
C VAL A 545 20.60 25.29 19.81
N SER A 546 19.58 26.14 19.88
CA SER A 546 19.74 27.60 19.89
C SER A 546 20.23 28.12 21.24
N ASP A 547 19.67 27.64 22.34
CA ASP A 547 19.86 28.22 23.68
C ASP A 547 21.09 27.64 24.39
N ASN A 548 21.50 26.42 24.04
CA ASN A 548 22.80 25.85 24.43
C ASN A 548 23.92 26.18 23.43
N TYR A 549 23.64 26.99 22.39
CA TYR A 549 24.70 27.55 21.56
C TYR A 549 25.38 28.69 22.32
N ASN A 550 26.43 28.34 23.06
CA ASN A 550 27.35 29.31 23.62
C ASN A 550 28.79 28.92 23.26
N LEU A 551 29.38 29.69 22.34
CA LEU A 551 30.77 29.54 21.89
C LEU A 551 31.76 29.79 23.04
N GLU A 552 31.46 30.76 23.91
CA GLU A 552 32.29 31.12 25.07
C GLU A 552 32.33 29.95 26.06
N VAL A 553 31.19 29.29 26.34
CA VAL A 553 31.16 28.08 27.19
C VAL A 553 31.83 26.88 26.53
N ALA A 554 31.78 26.76 25.19
CA ALA A 554 32.53 25.72 24.48
C ALA A 554 34.05 25.95 24.56
N GLN A 555 34.49 27.21 24.50
CA GLN A 555 35.88 27.61 24.72
C GLN A 555 36.31 27.44 26.18
N GLU A 556 35.50 27.90 27.14
CA GLU A 556 35.73 27.82 28.60
C GLU A 556 35.77 26.37 29.10
N GLN A 557 34.90 25.49 28.59
CA GLN A 557 34.95 24.06 28.94
C GLN A 557 36.15 23.36 28.32
N LEU A 558 36.66 23.77 27.15
CA LEU A 558 37.92 23.22 26.67
C LEU A 558 39.11 23.82 27.43
N SER A 559 39.16 25.13 27.69
CA SER A 559 40.28 25.76 28.40
C SER A 559 40.39 25.27 29.83
N SER A 560 39.29 25.14 30.57
CA SER A 560 39.29 24.60 31.94
C SER A 560 39.53 23.10 32.01
N VAL A 561 39.35 22.35 30.91
CA VAL A 561 39.86 20.97 30.77
C VAL A 561 41.37 20.98 30.48
N LEU A 562 41.82 21.85 29.59
CA LEU A 562 43.25 22.00 29.23
C LEU A 562 44.08 22.40 30.46
N GLU A 563 43.64 23.39 31.22
CA GLU A 563 44.26 23.85 32.46
C GLU A 563 44.44 22.69 33.46
N ARG A 564 43.37 21.93 33.74
CA ARG A 564 43.43 20.78 34.68
C ARG A 564 44.38 19.68 34.21
N VAL A 565 44.44 19.43 32.90
CA VAL A 565 45.34 18.44 32.29
C VAL A 565 46.80 18.90 32.37
N LEU A 566 47.07 20.19 32.20
CA LEU A 566 48.43 20.74 32.32
C LEU A 566 48.90 20.76 33.78
N ASP A 567 48.06 21.23 34.69
CA ASP A 567 48.47 21.60 36.07
C ASP A 567 48.86 20.41 36.98
N THR A 568 48.55 19.16 36.60
CA THR A 568 48.68 18.00 37.51
C THR A 568 49.51 16.80 37.00
N SER A 569 50.01 16.80 35.77
CA SER A 569 50.94 15.75 35.30
C SER A 569 51.90 16.19 34.20
N VAL A 570 51.39 16.87 33.17
CA VAL A 570 52.21 17.29 32.02
C VAL A 570 53.34 18.24 32.45
N ASN A 571 53.09 19.09 33.45
CA ASN A 571 54.04 20.12 33.85
C ASN A 571 55.42 19.59 34.31
N GLU A 572 55.50 18.62 35.24
CA GLU A 572 56.82 18.10 35.66
C GLU A 572 57.52 17.29 34.57
N GLU A 573 56.78 16.45 33.84
CA GLU A 573 57.37 15.55 32.84
C GLU A 573 57.85 16.30 31.59
N LEU A 574 57.10 17.32 31.16
CA LEU A 574 57.49 18.19 30.05
C LEU A 574 58.67 19.12 30.40
N VAL A 575 58.73 19.66 31.64
CA VAL A 575 59.89 20.44 32.12
C VAL A 575 61.15 19.59 32.10
N ASN A 576 61.10 18.40 32.71
CA ASN A 576 62.27 17.52 32.78
C ASN A 576 62.73 17.06 31.39
N SER A 577 61.79 16.82 30.47
CA SER A 577 62.08 16.48 29.07
C SER A 577 62.72 17.65 28.31
N MET A 578 62.12 18.85 28.35
CA MET A 578 62.64 20.03 27.66
C MET A 578 63.99 20.50 28.24
N ALA A 579 64.19 20.41 29.56
CA ALA A 579 65.48 20.71 30.18
C ALA A 579 66.59 19.77 29.69
N ALA A 580 66.29 18.47 29.54
CA ALA A 580 67.24 17.49 29.00
C ALA A 580 67.55 17.76 27.51
N GLU A 581 66.56 18.06 26.68
CA GLU A 581 66.80 18.42 25.26
C GLU A 581 67.58 19.73 25.11
N ILE A 582 67.28 20.76 25.91
CA ILE A 582 68.05 22.01 25.93
C ILE A 582 69.51 21.75 26.34
N GLY A 583 69.75 20.91 27.36
CA GLY A 583 71.10 20.48 27.75
C GLY A 583 71.86 19.76 26.63
N LEU A 584 71.18 18.89 25.87
CA LEU A 584 71.75 18.22 24.69
C LEU A 584 72.01 19.21 23.54
N LEU A 585 71.15 20.18 23.32
CA LEU A 585 71.30 21.19 22.27
C LEU A 585 72.44 22.17 22.58
N VAL A 586 72.61 22.56 23.84
CA VAL A 586 73.80 23.29 24.33
C VAL A 586 75.08 22.45 24.16
N SER A 587 75.06 21.16 24.53
CA SER A 587 76.20 20.26 24.31
C SER A 587 76.57 20.11 22.83
N SER A 588 75.57 20.08 21.95
CA SER A 588 75.73 20.06 20.49
C SER A 588 76.33 21.37 19.96
N PHE A 589 75.85 22.52 20.43
CA PHE A 589 76.36 23.84 20.06
C PHE A 589 77.83 24.03 20.49
N VAL A 590 78.20 23.60 21.71
CA VAL A 590 79.59 23.59 22.18
C VAL A 590 80.47 22.70 21.30
N LYS A 591 80.01 21.49 20.94
CA LYS A 591 80.72 20.62 19.98
C LYS A 591 80.84 21.24 18.59
N SER A 592 79.84 22.00 18.14
CA SER A 592 79.86 22.71 16.86
C SER A 592 80.94 23.80 16.84
N MET A 593 80.99 24.67 17.86
CA MET A 593 82.06 25.68 18.00
C MET A 593 83.47 25.05 18.09
N ASN A 594 83.57 23.87 18.71
CA ASN A 594 84.82 23.12 18.78
C ASN A 594 85.20 22.50 17.42
N ALA A 595 84.21 22.06 16.63
CA ALA A 595 84.41 21.49 15.29
C ALA A 595 84.72 22.54 14.21
N THR A 596 84.27 23.80 14.36
CA THR A 596 84.63 24.91 13.45
C THR A 596 86.05 25.44 13.66
N ASN A 597 86.90 24.72 14.41
CA ASN A 597 88.29 25.05 14.72
C ASN A 597 88.49 26.35 15.52
N ILE A 598 87.41 26.99 15.98
CA ILE A 598 87.43 28.16 16.88
C ILE A 598 88.04 27.78 18.25
N SER A 599 88.02 26.50 18.62
CA SER A 599 88.75 25.96 19.77
C SER A 599 90.28 26.12 19.72
N ASN A 600 90.89 26.46 18.57
CA ASN A 600 92.30 26.90 18.53
C ASN A 600 92.50 28.34 19.00
N VAL A 601 91.43 29.11 19.22
CA VAL A 601 91.47 30.39 19.94
C VAL A 601 91.64 30.09 21.43
N ASN A 602 92.86 29.69 21.78
CA ASN A 602 93.28 29.44 23.16
C ASN A 602 93.05 30.71 23.99
N CYS A 603 92.13 30.68 24.96
CA CYS A 603 91.70 31.85 25.73
C CYS A 603 92.87 32.59 26.42
N SER A 604 93.99 31.91 26.71
CA SER A 604 95.21 32.55 27.23
C SER A 604 95.90 33.51 26.26
N SER A 605 95.63 33.41 24.95
CA SER A 605 96.21 34.26 23.89
C SER A 605 95.37 35.50 23.56
N LEU A 606 94.08 35.52 23.93
CA LEU A 606 93.16 36.62 23.66
C LEU A 606 93.49 37.90 24.46
N GLY A 607 94.24 37.79 25.56
CA GLY A 607 94.62 38.93 26.42
C GLY A 607 95.52 40.00 25.76
N GLY A 608 95.91 39.82 24.49
CA GLY A 608 96.66 40.80 23.70
C GLY A 608 95.86 41.49 22.57
N PHE A 609 94.59 41.10 22.34
CA PHE A 609 93.71 41.73 21.35
C PHE A 609 92.57 42.48 22.04
N ASN A 610 92.07 43.54 21.41
CA ASN A 610 90.78 44.13 21.79
C ASN A 610 89.67 43.13 21.43
N GLY A 611 89.27 42.30 22.40
CA GLY A 611 88.27 41.25 22.21
C GLY A 611 86.90 41.75 21.77
N SER A 612 86.62 43.07 21.90
CA SER A 612 85.42 43.73 21.38
C SER A 612 85.10 43.33 19.95
N ASP A 613 86.10 43.32 19.07
CA ASP A 613 85.84 43.35 17.62
C ASP A 613 85.35 41.98 17.11
N VAL A 614 85.89 40.89 17.66
CA VAL A 614 85.45 39.51 17.36
C VAL A 614 84.08 39.20 17.98
N ILE A 615 83.80 39.78 19.15
CA ILE A 615 82.51 39.61 19.83
C ILE A 615 81.42 40.43 19.13
N ASP A 616 81.71 41.66 18.73
CA ASP A 616 80.79 42.51 17.95
C ASP A 616 80.47 41.86 16.60
N GLU A 617 81.44 41.22 15.93
CA GLU A 617 81.18 40.49 14.68
C GLU A 617 80.34 39.22 14.92
N PHE A 618 80.63 38.44 15.97
CA PHE A 618 79.81 37.28 16.33
C PHE A 618 78.38 37.67 16.74
N CYS A 619 78.24 38.69 17.58
CA CYS A 619 76.93 39.15 18.08
C CYS A 619 76.13 39.91 17.03
N ARG A 620 76.76 40.56 16.04
CA ARG A 620 76.10 41.00 14.79
C ARG A 620 75.60 39.83 13.96
N SER A 621 76.37 38.73 13.88
CA SER A 621 75.93 37.53 13.17
C SER A 621 74.73 36.83 13.84
N SER A 622 74.50 37.09 15.13
CA SER A 622 73.39 36.55 15.93
C SER A 622 72.32 37.60 16.31
N GLU A 623 72.14 38.65 15.50
CA GLU A 623 71.12 39.68 15.74
C GLU A 623 69.70 39.07 15.85
N GLY A 624 69.18 39.04 17.08
CA GLY A 624 67.81 38.60 17.38
C GLY A 624 67.67 37.78 18.68
N PHE A 625 68.66 36.97 19.06
CA PHE A 625 68.49 35.96 20.13
C PHE A 625 69.30 36.17 21.42
N LEU A 626 70.39 36.94 21.41
CA LEU A 626 71.26 37.12 22.57
C LEU A 626 71.65 38.59 22.77
N GLN A 627 71.33 39.15 23.94
CA GLN A 627 71.88 40.44 24.37
C GLN A 627 73.31 40.25 24.88
N CYS A 628 74.29 40.51 24.02
CA CYS A 628 75.70 40.33 24.35
C CYS A 628 76.23 41.40 25.32
N ASN A 629 76.34 41.06 26.61
CA ASN A 629 77.13 41.86 27.55
C ASN A 629 78.62 41.43 27.47
N SER A 630 79.39 42.18 26.68
CA SER A 630 80.70 41.75 26.17
C SER A 630 81.75 41.40 27.23
N ALA A 631 81.68 41.94 28.44
CA ALA A 631 82.61 41.59 29.52
C ALA A 631 82.22 40.31 30.28
N ALA A 632 80.92 40.01 30.39
CA ALA A 632 80.43 38.82 31.08
C ALA A 632 80.51 37.58 30.17
N ASN A 633 80.04 37.73 28.93
CA ASN A 633 79.87 36.61 28.00
C ASN A 633 81.21 35.95 27.61
N VAL A 634 82.33 36.67 27.61
CA VAL A 634 83.68 36.09 27.38
C VAL A 634 84.08 35.11 28.48
N ASN A 635 83.88 35.51 29.75
CA ASN A 635 84.23 34.65 30.88
C ASN A 635 83.36 33.39 30.91
N TYR A 636 82.07 33.51 30.58
CA TYR A 636 81.19 32.35 30.42
C TYR A 636 81.55 31.48 29.20
N LEU A 637 81.92 32.06 28.06
CA LEU A 637 82.30 31.31 26.87
C LEU A 637 83.61 30.54 27.07
N CYS A 638 84.64 31.16 27.65
CA CYS A 638 85.87 30.44 28.00
C CYS A 638 85.61 29.37 29.08
N ALA A 639 84.76 29.61 30.09
CA ALA A 639 84.37 28.59 31.06
C ALA A 639 83.61 27.39 30.41
N LEU A 640 82.84 27.63 29.36
CA LEU A 640 82.17 26.60 28.55
C LEU A 640 83.12 25.86 27.58
N LEU A 641 84.30 26.42 27.29
CA LEU A 641 85.32 25.81 26.42
C LEU A 641 86.40 25.05 27.22
N ASP A 642 86.78 25.56 28.40
CA ASP A 642 87.72 24.92 29.33
C ASP A 642 87.04 23.86 30.24
N GLY A 643 85.71 23.88 30.34
CA GLY A 643 84.94 22.95 31.16
C GLY A 643 84.87 21.52 30.59
N PRO A 644 84.93 20.47 31.43
CA PRO A 644 84.79 19.09 30.96
C PRO A 644 83.38 18.86 30.40
N SER A 645 83.29 18.24 29.22
CA SER A 645 82.06 18.13 28.42
C SER A 645 81.05 17.07 28.93
N THR A 646 80.94 16.89 30.24
CA THR A 646 80.04 15.96 30.93
C THR A 646 78.85 16.72 31.52
N LEU A 647 77.63 16.26 31.20
CA LEU A 647 76.38 17.01 31.42
C LEU A 647 76.17 17.43 32.89
N ASP A 648 76.51 16.55 33.85
CA ASP A 648 76.38 16.77 35.29
C ASP A 648 77.10 18.04 35.81
N GLY A 649 78.11 18.55 35.08
CA GLY A 649 78.82 19.77 35.44
C GLY A 649 78.08 21.06 35.12
N LEU A 650 77.18 21.07 34.12
CA LEU A 650 76.43 22.26 33.70
C LEU A 650 75.39 22.68 34.75
N ASP A 651 74.76 21.70 35.39
CA ASP A 651 73.74 21.93 36.42
C ASP A 651 74.37 22.47 37.72
N GLN A 652 75.51 21.92 38.13
CA GLN A 652 76.28 22.42 39.28
C GLN A 652 76.90 23.81 39.06
N LEU A 653 77.09 24.24 37.81
CA LEU A 653 77.60 25.58 37.49
C LEU A 653 76.55 26.70 37.66
N GLY A 654 75.28 26.36 37.96
CA GLY A 654 74.19 27.34 38.08
C GLY A 654 73.90 28.10 36.78
N LEU A 655 74.38 27.57 35.65
CA LEU A 655 74.54 28.32 34.40
C LEU A 655 73.20 28.65 33.73
N LEU A 656 72.18 27.81 33.92
CA LEU A 656 70.78 28.08 33.51
C LEU A 656 70.15 29.27 34.27
N ASN A 657 70.42 29.39 35.56
CA ASN A 657 69.92 30.51 36.37
C ASN A 657 70.72 31.79 36.05
N ALA A 658 72.03 31.67 35.81
CA ALA A 658 72.89 32.77 35.41
C ALA A 658 72.64 33.29 33.98
N SER A 659 72.09 32.47 33.07
CA SER A 659 71.65 32.91 31.74
C SER A 659 70.29 33.60 31.73
N GLY A 660 69.64 33.76 32.89
CA GLY A 660 68.32 34.36 33.04
C GLY A 660 67.16 33.43 32.63
N PHE A 661 67.42 32.12 32.51
CA PHE A 661 66.45 31.15 32.02
C PHE A 661 65.55 30.65 33.16
N ASP A 662 64.61 31.49 33.59
CA ASP A 662 63.64 31.13 34.62
C ASP A 662 62.65 30.06 34.10
N VAL A 663 62.67 28.90 34.76
CA VAL A 663 61.78 27.76 34.48
C VAL A 663 60.30 28.17 34.60
N ASN A 664 59.96 29.10 35.48
CA ASN A 664 58.58 29.59 35.63
C ASN A 664 58.13 30.36 34.38
N VAL A 665 59.00 31.18 33.79
CA VAL A 665 58.72 31.95 32.56
C VAL A 665 58.61 31.02 31.35
N LEU A 666 59.44 29.98 31.26
CA LEU A 666 59.28 28.92 30.26
C LEU A 666 57.91 28.25 30.37
N MET A 667 57.47 27.94 31.59
CA MET A 667 56.19 27.28 31.85
C MET A 667 54.97 28.15 31.57
N GLU A 668 55.06 29.44 31.85
CA GLU A 668 54.03 30.41 31.48
C GLU A 668 53.94 30.53 29.94
N THR A 669 55.09 30.62 29.25
CA THR A 669 55.17 30.63 27.77
C THR A 669 54.60 29.34 27.14
N VAL A 670 54.92 28.17 27.69
CA VAL A 670 54.40 26.88 27.21
C VAL A 670 52.89 26.77 27.44
N ARG A 671 52.39 27.25 28.58
CA ARG A 671 50.94 27.33 28.88
C ARG A 671 50.23 28.25 27.87
N GLU A 672 50.78 29.44 27.59
CA GLU A 672 50.23 30.34 26.57
C GLU A 672 50.17 29.70 25.17
N ILE A 673 51.26 29.09 24.70
CA ILE A 673 51.31 28.42 23.38
C ILE A 673 50.30 27.28 23.27
N LEU A 674 50.14 26.47 24.33
CA LEU A 674 49.19 25.37 24.35
C LEU A 674 47.73 25.87 24.39
N GLN A 675 47.47 26.96 25.11
CA GLN A 675 46.16 27.60 25.18
C GLN A 675 45.80 28.31 23.86
N GLU A 676 46.76 28.95 23.18
CA GLU A 676 46.60 29.49 21.83
C GLU A 676 46.31 28.38 20.79
N SER A 677 47.04 27.26 20.87
CA SER A 677 46.84 26.07 20.02
C SER A 677 45.47 25.43 20.23
N ALA A 678 45.02 25.31 21.49
CA ALA A 678 43.68 24.83 21.83
C ALA A 678 42.59 25.78 21.30
N ASN A 679 42.76 27.10 21.47
CA ASN A 679 41.81 28.10 20.95
C ASN A 679 41.70 28.03 19.42
N LYS A 680 42.83 28.01 18.69
CA LYS A 680 42.88 27.79 17.24
C LYS A 680 42.21 26.49 16.81
N THR A 681 42.36 25.43 17.61
CA THR A 681 41.70 24.13 17.36
C THR A 681 40.18 24.25 17.50
N VAL A 682 39.67 24.90 18.55
CA VAL A 682 38.22 25.17 18.73
C VAL A 682 37.69 26.04 17.59
N GLU A 683 38.37 27.12 17.25
CA GLU A 683 37.98 28.04 16.16
C GLU A 683 37.93 27.36 14.79
N SER A 684 38.73 26.31 14.56
CA SER A 684 38.72 25.52 13.32
C SER A 684 37.61 24.46 13.26
N LEU A 685 37.22 23.88 14.40
CA LEU A 685 36.29 22.74 14.46
C LEU A 685 34.86 23.15 14.83
N TYR A 686 34.69 24.10 15.77
CA TYR A 686 33.37 24.59 16.14
C TYR A 686 32.82 25.49 15.01
N PRO A 687 31.50 25.54 14.78
CA PRO A 687 30.92 26.56 13.91
C PRO A 687 31.24 27.97 14.44
N SER A 688 31.70 28.89 13.60
CA SER A 688 32.08 30.23 14.06
C SER A 688 30.89 31.16 14.35
N SER A 689 29.65 30.72 14.10
CA SER A 689 28.44 31.51 14.37
C SER A 689 27.17 30.68 14.56
N ARG A 690 26.28 31.15 15.46
CA ARG A 690 25.02 30.48 15.85
C ARG A 690 24.13 30.10 14.67
N PHE A 691 24.12 30.91 13.60
CA PHE A 691 23.29 30.67 12.42
C PHE A 691 23.74 29.43 11.61
N MET A 692 25.02 29.05 11.66
CA MET A 692 25.55 27.87 10.96
C MET A 692 24.94 26.55 11.46
N VAL A 693 24.30 26.55 12.63
CA VAL A 693 23.61 25.37 13.20
C VAL A 693 22.10 25.59 13.25
N THR A 694 21.62 26.74 13.75
CA THR A 694 20.18 26.97 13.94
C THR A 694 19.40 27.05 12.63
N VAL A 695 19.99 27.59 11.55
CA VAL A 695 19.32 27.67 10.23
C VAL A 695 19.15 26.28 9.58
N PRO A 696 20.20 25.43 9.46
CA PRO A 696 20.02 24.05 9.00
C PRO A 696 18.98 23.26 9.81
N THR A 697 18.99 23.37 11.14
CA THR A 697 18.01 22.68 12.01
C THR A 697 16.58 23.19 11.78
N ALA A 698 16.38 24.51 11.65
CA ALA A 698 15.07 25.08 11.37
C ALA A 698 14.52 24.63 10.01
N VAL A 699 15.36 24.65 8.96
CA VAL A 699 14.99 24.14 7.62
C VAL A 699 14.60 22.66 7.68
N ALA A 700 15.38 21.83 8.38
CA ALA A 700 15.10 20.40 8.52
C ALA A 700 13.72 20.12 9.15
N VAL A 701 13.39 20.81 10.24
CA VAL A 701 12.13 20.64 10.98
C VAL A 701 10.92 21.09 10.17
N VAL A 702 11.01 22.24 9.48
CA VAL A 702 9.92 22.77 8.65
C VAL A 702 9.65 21.83 7.47
N VAL A 703 10.70 21.39 6.77
CA VAL A 703 10.59 20.46 5.63
C VAL A 703 10.03 19.10 6.07
N ALA A 704 10.51 18.54 7.19
CA ALA A 704 9.99 17.29 7.73
C ALA A 704 8.50 17.38 8.10
N THR A 705 8.09 18.45 8.80
CA THR A 705 6.69 18.65 9.20
C THR A 705 5.77 18.80 7.98
N ALA A 706 6.20 19.57 6.97
CA ALA A 706 5.44 19.75 5.73
C ALA A 706 5.29 18.43 4.95
N CYS A 707 6.34 17.61 4.91
CA CYS A 707 6.32 16.29 4.28
C CYS A 707 5.31 15.36 4.97
N ALA A 708 5.38 15.24 6.30
CA ALA A 708 4.48 14.39 7.09
C ALA A 708 3.00 14.76 6.90
N LEU A 709 2.71 16.07 6.95
CA LEU A 709 1.36 16.60 6.82
C LEU A 709 0.80 16.42 5.39
N TYR A 710 1.65 16.58 4.37
CA TYR A 710 1.28 16.32 2.97
C TYR A 710 0.87 14.85 2.75
N LEU A 711 1.62 13.89 3.31
CA LEU A 711 1.31 12.46 3.21
C LEU A 711 -0.05 12.14 3.84
N ALA A 712 -0.28 12.58 5.08
CA ALA A 712 -1.55 12.34 5.79
C ALA A 712 -2.77 12.94 5.07
N ILE A 713 -2.68 14.17 4.57
CA ILE A 713 -3.81 14.83 3.89
C ILE A 713 -4.09 14.19 2.52
N THR A 714 -3.09 13.64 1.83
CA THR A 714 -3.25 13.08 0.47
C THR A 714 -3.66 11.62 0.43
N TYR A 715 -3.31 10.81 1.43
CA TYR A 715 -3.58 9.37 1.43
C TYR A 715 -5.06 9.04 1.22
N VAL A 716 -5.96 9.51 2.10
CA VAL A 716 -7.40 9.18 2.02
C VAL A 716 -8.04 9.60 0.68
N PRO A 717 -7.88 10.84 0.18
CA PRO A 717 -8.37 11.21 -1.15
C PRO A 717 -7.90 10.31 -2.30
N SER A 718 -6.69 9.74 -2.19
CA SER A 718 -6.14 8.81 -3.18
C SER A 718 -6.88 7.48 -3.15
N VAL A 719 -7.07 6.87 -1.97
CA VAL A 719 -7.84 5.62 -1.84
C VAL A 719 -9.28 5.80 -2.31
N THR A 720 -9.91 6.93 -1.97
CA THR A 720 -11.24 7.30 -2.49
C THR A 720 -11.25 7.33 -4.02
N SER A 721 -10.22 7.90 -4.67
CA SER A 721 -10.12 7.90 -6.13
C SER A 721 -9.95 6.49 -6.70
N THR A 722 -9.18 5.61 -6.06
CA THR A 722 -8.94 4.24 -6.52
C THR A 722 -10.21 3.40 -6.45
N ILE A 723 -10.95 3.44 -5.33
CA ILE A 723 -12.25 2.77 -5.17
C ILE A 723 -13.24 3.24 -6.26
N LEU A 724 -13.32 4.55 -6.50
CA LEU A 724 -14.23 5.08 -7.51
C LEU A 724 -13.80 4.70 -8.95
N LYS A 725 -12.49 4.62 -9.25
CA LYS A 725 -11.98 4.18 -10.56
C LYS A 725 -12.30 2.71 -10.86
N LEU A 726 -12.19 1.84 -9.86
CA LEU A 726 -12.59 0.42 -9.96
C LEU A 726 -14.10 0.31 -10.23
N ARG A 727 -14.92 0.90 -9.36
CA ARG A 727 -16.39 0.82 -9.45
C ARG A 727 -16.98 1.37 -10.75
N CYS A 728 -16.33 2.34 -11.41
CA CYS A 728 -16.82 2.88 -12.69
C CYS A 728 -16.11 2.30 -13.94
N GLY A 729 -15.30 1.25 -13.78
CA GLY A 729 -14.62 0.58 -14.90
C GLY A 729 -13.44 1.34 -15.52
N VAL A 730 -13.04 2.49 -14.97
CA VAL A 730 -11.80 3.20 -15.37
C VAL A 730 -10.56 2.37 -15.04
N LEU A 731 -10.67 1.46 -14.08
CA LEU A 731 -9.79 0.29 -13.93
C LEU A 731 -10.67 -0.95 -14.15
N PRO A 732 -10.62 -1.61 -15.33
CA PRO A 732 -11.50 -2.74 -15.64
C PRO A 732 -11.16 -3.97 -14.79
N SER A 733 -12.21 -4.74 -14.43
CA SER A 733 -12.14 -5.85 -13.49
C SER A 733 -12.20 -7.23 -14.16
N LEU A 734 -13.20 -7.47 -15.01
CA LEU A 734 -13.36 -8.73 -15.75
C LEU A 734 -12.26 -8.88 -16.82
N GLU A 735 -12.04 -7.82 -17.59
CA GLU A 735 -11.17 -7.82 -18.78
C GLU A 735 -9.66 -7.84 -18.44
N ARG A 736 -9.26 -7.49 -17.21
CA ARG A 736 -7.84 -7.33 -16.84
C ARG A 736 -7.27 -8.59 -16.19
N PRO A 737 -6.28 -9.28 -16.80
CA PRO A 737 -5.72 -10.53 -16.25
C PRO A 737 -5.04 -10.32 -14.89
N ASP A 738 -4.48 -9.14 -14.60
CA ASP A 738 -3.92 -8.83 -13.29
C ASP A 738 -4.95 -8.84 -12.16
N PHE A 739 -6.26 -8.70 -12.44
CA PHE A 739 -7.29 -8.66 -11.40
C PHE A 739 -7.35 -9.98 -10.61
N ALA A 740 -7.07 -11.11 -11.26
CA ALA A 740 -6.84 -12.39 -10.60
C ALA A 740 -5.66 -12.33 -9.61
N ARG A 741 -4.50 -11.82 -10.07
CA ARG A 741 -3.28 -11.66 -9.26
C ARG A 741 -3.45 -10.68 -8.09
N LEU A 742 -4.34 -9.70 -8.25
CA LEU A 742 -4.75 -8.76 -7.21
C LEU A 742 -5.72 -9.36 -6.18
N ARG A 743 -6.38 -10.50 -6.48
CA ARG A 743 -7.16 -11.28 -5.51
C ARG A 743 -6.32 -12.30 -4.72
N CYS A 744 -5.20 -12.76 -5.28
CA CYS A 744 -4.23 -13.60 -4.55
C CYS A 744 -3.55 -12.86 -3.39
N ALA A 745 -3.08 -13.59 -2.38
CA ALA A 745 -2.20 -13.10 -1.29
C ALA A 745 -2.71 -11.85 -0.50
N PRO A 746 -3.89 -11.92 0.15
CA PRO A 746 -4.38 -10.86 1.05
C PRO A 746 -3.60 -10.71 2.39
N ASP A 747 -2.53 -11.48 2.61
CA ASP A 747 -1.62 -11.43 3.78
C ASP A 747 -0.77 -10.19 3.81
N SER A 748 -0.22 -9.91 2.64
CA SER A 748 0.61 -8.75 2.36
C SER A 748 -0.05 -7.46 2.85
N VAL A 749 -1.39 -7.39 2.83
CA VAL A 749 -2.23 -6.27 3.28
C VAL A 749 -2.02 -5.92 4.77
N SER A 750 -1.61 -6.88 5.60
CA SER A 750 -1.26 -6.63 7.00
C SER A 750 -0.15 -5.58 7.18
N LEU A 751 0.81 -5.51 6.23
CA LEU A 751 2.01 -4.68 6.31
C LEU A 751 1.69 -3.17 6.25
N LEU A 752 0.55 -2.78 5.67
CA LEU A 752 0.24 -1.39 5.30
C LEU A 752 0.22 -0.41 6.48
N THR A 753 -0.21 -0.83 7.67
CA THR A 753 -0.22 0.07 8.84
C THR A 753 1.18 0.34 9.37
N GLY A 754 2.07 -0.65 9.30
CA GLY A 754 3.49 -0.46 9.62
C GLY A 754 4.17 0.45 8.59
N SER A 755 3.96 0.20 7.30
CA SER A 755 4.59 0.98 6.22
C SER A 755 4.03 2.40 6.09
N LEU A 756 2.76 2.66 6.37
CA LEU A 756 2.23 4.04 6.41
C LEU A 756 2.81 4.88 7.56
N PHE A 757 2.98 4.30 8.75
CA PHE A 757 3.56 5.02 9.90
C PHE A 757 5.08 5.20 9.74
N TRP A 758 5.83 4.11 9.60
CA TRP A 758 7.29 4.17 9.45
C TRP A 758 7.71 4.79 8.12
N GLY A 759 6.93 4.59 7.06
CA GLY A 759 7.13 5.27 5.79
C GLY A 759 6.93 6.77 5.92
N CYS A 760 5.91 7.26 6.63
CA CYS A 760 5.73 8.71 6.86
C CYS A 760 6.81 9.30 7.78
N LEU A 761 7.12 8.66 8.91
CA LEU A 761 8.15 9.12 9.85
C LEU A 761 9.54 9.10 9.20
N GLY A 762 9.90 8.00 8.53
CA GLY A 762 11.15 7.84 7.81
C GLY A 762 11.26 8.80 6.62
N SER A 763 10.24 8.88 5.76
CA SER A 763 10.13 9.87 4.68
C SER A 763 10.43 11.28 5.18
N SER A 764 9.73 11.69 6.24
CA SER A 764 9.78 13.06 6.75
C SER A 764 11.10 13.38 7.44
N LEU A 765 11.61 12.48 8.29
CA LEU A 765 12.88 12.67 8.97
C LEU A 765 14.07 12.60 8.00
N VAL A 766 14.06 11.66 7.05
CA VAL A 766 15.13 11.55 6.03
C VAL A 766 15.11 12.78 5.12
N THR A 767 13.94 13.23 4.65
CA THR A 767 13.81 14.44 3.83
C THR A 767 14.32 15.67 4.60
N GLY A 768 13.79 15.93 5.80
CA GLY A 768 14.22 17.07 6.61
C GLY A 768 15.71 17.03 6.93
N SER A 769 16.22 15.89 7.40
CA SER A 769 17.65 15.73 7.73
C SER A 769 18.55 15.82 6.49
N PHE A 770 18.10 15.40 5.32
CA PHE A 770 18.86 15.53 4.07
C PHE A 770 19.02 16.99 3.66
N PHE A 771 17.93 17.76 3.63
CA PHE A 771 18.00 19.19 3.32
C PHE A 771 18.76 19.98 4.41
N GLY A 772 18.57 19.64 5.69
CA GLY A 772 19.35 20.19 6.79
C GLY A 772 20.85 19.89 6.68
N ALA A 773 21.22 18.62 6.46
CA ALA A 773 22.62 18.21 6.36
C ALA A 773 23.34 18.83 5.16
N ILE A 774 22.67 19.00 4.02
CA ILE A 774 23.22 19.75 2.89
C ILE A 774 23.52 21.20 3.28
N VAL A 775 22.55 21.91 3.87
CA VAL A 775 22.75 23.31 4.31
C VAL A 775 23.84 23.39 5.40
N PHE A 776 23.97 22.39 6.25
CA PHE A 776 25.02 22.30 7.27
C PHE A 776 26.42 22.06 6.68
N PHE A 777 26.60 21.05 5.82
CA PHE A 777 27.91 20.73 5.23
C PHE A 777 28.45 21.82 4.29
N PHE A 778 27.57 22.63 3.67
CA PHE A 778 28.00 23.83 2.94
C PHE A 778 28.24 25.07 3.84
N CYS A 779 27.88 25.02 5.12
CA CYS A 779 28.14 26.08 6.10
C CYS A 779 29.29 25.75 7.08
N TRP A 780 29.68 24.49 7.26
CA TRP A 780 30.63 24.08 8.31
C TRP A 780 32.06 23.86 7.81
N GLN A 781 32.92 24.82 8.17
CA GLN A 781 34.35 24.92 7.84
C GLN A 781 35.17 23.63 8.00
N GLY A 782 35.00 22.86 9.08
CA GLY A 782 35.79 21.64 9.32
C GLY A 782 35.47 20.46 8.39
N SER A 783 34.28 20.42 7.77
CA SER A 783 33.82 19.25 7.01
C SER A 783 34.41 19.10 5.59
N VAL A 784 35.06 20.15 5.08
CA VAL A 784 35.63 20.22 3.73
C VAL A 784 36.66 19.11 3.45
N TYR A 785 37.37 18.64 4.49
CA TYR A 785 38.30 17.52 4.41
C TYR A 785 37.60 16.14 4.41
N PHE A 786 36.53 15.97 5.18
CA PHE A 786 35.77 14.71 5.23
C PHE A 786 35.10 14.39 3.88
N ALA A 787 34.61 15.41 3.17
CA ALA A 787 34.06 15.26 1.82
C ALA A 787 35.07 14.65 0.82
N GLN A 788 36.37 14.88 1.02
CA GLN A 788 37.44 14.27 0.21
C GLN A 788 37.52 12.76 0.49
N ARG A 789 37.61 12.38 1.78
CA ARG A 789 37.74 10.97 2.23
C ARG A 789 36.50 10.13 1.94
N LEU A 790 35.30 10.73 1.93
CA LEU A 790 34.06 10.08 1.48
C LEU A 790 34.16 9.60 0.02
N THR A 791 34.91 10.31 -0.84
CA THR A 791 35.12 9.92 -2.24
C THR A 791 35.97 8.65 -2.35
N ALA A 792 36.93 8.42 -1.44
CA ALA A 792 37.74 7.20 -1.39
C ALA A 792 36.91 5.94 -1.08
N LEU A 793 35.93 6.07 -0.17
CA LEU A 793 35.06 4.97 0.26
C LEU A 793 34.16 4.46 -0.88
N VAL A 794 33.73 5.33 -1.80
CA VAL A 794 32.96 4.95 -3.00
C VAL A 794 33.77 4.03 -3.93
N ILE A 795 35.09 4.20 -4.01
CA ILE A 795 35.97 3.38 -4.86
C ILE A 795 36.01 1.92 -4.36
N GLY A 796 36.18 1.70 -3.05
CA GLY A 796 36.21 0.35 -2.47
C GLY A 796 34.90 -0.43 -2.67
N ILE A 797 33.76 0.25 -2.58
CA ILE A 797 32.41 -0.32 -2.81
C ILE A 797 32.24 -0.86 -4.24
N LEU A 798 32.80 -0.16 -5.24
CA LEU A 798 32.75 -0.60 -6.64
C LEU A 798 33.55 -1.89 -6.83
N SER A 799 34.75 -1.99 -6.24
CA SER A 799 35.65 -3.14 -6.37
C SER A 799 35.05 -4.44 -5.83
N ILE A 800 34.46 -4.43 -4.63
CA ILE A 800 33.89 -5.64 -4.01
C ILE A 800 32.62 -6.13 -4.75
N THR A 801 31.88 -5.22 -5.41
CA THR A 801 30.71 -5.60 -6.23
C THR A 801 31.10 -6.39 -7.49
N LEU A 802 32.31 -6.19 -8.02
CA LEU A 802 32.84 -6.98 -9.13
C LEU A 802 33.03 -8.45 -8.72
N ILE A 803 33.66 -8.69 -7.55
CA ILE A 803 33.97 -10.02 -7.00
C ILE A 803 32.67 -10.83 -6.76
N ARG A 804 31.66 -10.19 -6.16
CA ARG A 804 30.31 -10.77 -5.96
C ARG A 804 29.74 -11.36 -7.26
N THR A 805 29.88 -10.63 -8.36
CA THR A 805 29.28 -10.99 -9.65
C THR A 805 29.87 -12.28 -10.21
N VAL A 806 31.18 -12.50 -10.03
CA VAL A 806 31.87 -13.76 -10.39
C VAL A 806 31.32 -14.95 -9.58
N ILE A 807 31.21 -14.79 -8.25
CA ILE A 807 30.72 -15.87 -7.35
C ILE A 807 29.28 -16.29 -7.71
N VAL A 808 28.38 -15.32 -7.93
CA VAL A 808 26.99 -15.59 -8.30
C VAL A 808 26.88 -16.35 -9.62
N VAL A 809 27.71 -16.00 -10.62
CA VAL A 809 27.78 -16.74 -11.90
C VAL A 809 28.24 -18.19 -11.68
N CYS A 810 29.31 -18.41 -10.92
CA CYS A 810 29.81 -19.77 -10.61
C CYS A 810 28.77 -20.64 -9.89
N CYS A 811 28.08 -20.09 -8.89
CA CYS A 811 26.99 -20.79 -8.18
C CYS A 811 25.81 -21.11 -9.10
N ARG A 812 25.42 -20.16 -9.97
CA ARG A 812 24.28 -20.33 -10.90
C ARG A 812 24.56 -21.39 -11.97
N LEU A 813 25.78 -21.44 -12.51
CA LEU A 813 26.24 -22.48 -13.44
C LEU A 813 26.26 -23.87 -12.77
N SER A 814 26.70 -23.93 -11.51
CA SER A 814 26.83 -25.17 -10.74
C SER A 814 25.47 -25.77 -10.37
N PHE A 815 24.64 -25.05 -9.62
CA PHE A 815 23.47 -25.62 -8.94
C PHE A 815 22.14 -25.53 -9.70
N TYR A 816 22.08 -24.74 -10.78
CA TYR A 816 20.84 -24.49 -11.53
C TYR A 816 21.01 -24.83 -13.02
N LYS A 817 19.90 -25.03 -13.74
CA LYS A 817 19.83 -25.02 -15.21
C LYS A 817 18.48 -24.42 -15.60
N ALA A 818 18.49 -23.32 -16.36
CA ALA A 818 17.33 -22.43 -16.52
C ALA A 818 16.70 -22.10 -15.14
N PHE A 819 15.42 -22.42 -14.94
CA PHE A 819 14.69 -22.17 -13.69
C PHE A 819 14.78 -23.30 -12.65
N TYR A 820 15.26 -24.49 -13.04
CA TYR A 820 15.23 -25.67 -12.17
C TYR A 820 16.49 -25.81 -11.33
N ARG A 821 16.29 -26.07 -10.03
CA ARG A 821 17.35 -26.26 -9.04
C ARG A 821 17.75 -27.73 -9.04
N LYS A 822 19.01 -28.05 -9.39
CA LYS A 822 19.48 -29.45 -9.53
C LYS A 822 19.45 -30.24 -8.22
N ARG A 823 19.41 -29.56 -7.06
CA ARG A 823 19.33 -30.16 -5.71
C ARG A 823 18.50 -29.25 -4.79
N PRO A 824 17.20 -29.48 -4.55
CA PRO A 824 16.31 -28.48 -3.94
C PRO A 824 16.62 -28.15 -2.47
N ALA A 825 17.00 -29.12 -1.63
CA ALA A 825 17.37 -28.85 -0.24
C ALA A 825 18.65 -28.01 -0.12
N ALA A 826 19.71 -28.40 -0.85
CA ALA A 826 20.92 -27.60 -0.98
C ALA A 826 20.63 -26.23 -1.61
N ALA A 827 19.66 -26.13 -2.53
CA ALA A 827 19.24 -24.87 -3.11
C ALA A 827 18.52 -23.97 -2.09
N ASN A 828 17.61 -24.48 -1.25
CA ASN A 828 16.97 -23.73 -0.16
C ASN A 828 18.01 -23.22 0.84
N ILE A 829 18.94 -24.07 1.29
CA ILE A 829 20.02 -23.66 2.21
C ILE A 829 20.94 -22.64 1.53
N SER A 830 21.28 -22.85 0.26
CA SER A 830 22.09 -21.90 -0.52
C SER A 830 21.36 -20.60 -0.82
N ILE A 831 20.02 -20.59 -0.90
CA ILE A 831 19.22 -19.37 -1.08
C ILE A 831 19.13 -18.62 0.24
N LEU A 832 18.86 -19.29 1.36
CA LEU A 832 18.88 -18.67 2.68
C LEU A 832 20.27 -18.05 2.95
N ALA A 833 21.36 -18.77 2.65
CA ALA A 833 22.72 -18.22 2.68
C ALA A 833 23.00 -17.18 1.56
N LEU A 834 22.31 -17.25 0.41
CA LEU A 834 22.35 -16.24 -0.67
C LEU A 834 21.34 -15.08 -0.50
N GLU A 835 20.64 -15.02 0.63
CA GLU A 835 19.82 -13.91 1.10
C GLU A 835 20.46 -13.25 2.33
N TRP A 836 21.12 -14.04 3.20
CA TRP A 836 21.69 -13.57 4.47
C TRP A 836 23.17 -13.20 4.50
N ALA A 837 24.07 -13.77 3.66
CA ALA A 837 25.29 -12.87 3.20
C ALA A 837 25.66 -11.18 1.33
N ASN A 838 24.81 -11.03 0.13
CA ASN A 838 24.18 -9.89 -0.57
C ASN A 838 23.55 -8.78 0.29
N PHE A 839 23.21 -9.01 1.56
CA PHE A 839 22.61 -8.07 2.50
C PHE A 839 23.67 -7.04 2.92
N SER A 840 24.95 -7.42 2.88
CA SER A 840 26.07 -6.49 3.04
C SER A 840 26.44 -5.83 1.70
N LEU A 841 26.45 -6.59 0.60
CA LEU A 841 26.96 -6.10 -0.69
C LEU A 841 25.95 -5.41 -1.61
N SER A 842 24.65 -5.61 -1.40
CA SER A 842 23.61 -4.84 -2.11
C SER A 842 23.67 -3.37 -1.72
N ALA A 843 24.02 -3.06 -0.47
CA ALA A 843 24.05 -1.72 0.11
C ALA A 843 24.74 -0.67 -0.79
N GLY A 844 25.85 -0.99 -1.46
CA GLY A 844 26.57 -0.04 -2.32
C GLY A 844 25.86 0.34 -3.62
N PHE A 845 25.45 -0.66 -4.41
CA PHE A 845 24.74 -0.43 -5.68
C PHE A 845 23.27 -0.07 -5.48
N VAL A 846 22.70 -0.41 -4.32
CA VAL A 846 21.55 0.27 -3.73
C VAL A 846 21.95 1.74 -3.57
N VAL A 847 22.77 2.12 -2.59
CA VAL A 847 23.10 3.53 -2.22
C VAL A 847 23.16 4.49 -3.40
N ALA A 848 23.94 4.24 -4.47
CA ALA A 848 24.04 5.19 -5.58
C ALA A 848 22.72 5.39 -6.37
N ARG A 849 22.07 4.30 -6.81
CA ARG A 849 20.72 4.36 -7.44
C ARG A 849 19.70 4.90 -6.44
N THR A 850 19.86 4.49 -5.20
CA THR A 850 19.15 4.89 -3.99
C THR A 850 19.53 6.28 -3.49
N VAL A 851 20.36 7.11 -4.15
CA VAL A 851 20.37 8.57 -3.85
C VAL A 851 19.27 9.25 -4.66
N LYS A 852 19.20 8.98 -5.97
CA LYS A 852 18.11 9.48 -6.82
C LYS A 852 16.77 8.84 -6.44
N LEU A 853 16.78 7.53 -6.13
CA LEU A 853 15.61 6.91 -5.54
C LEU A 853 15.40 7.40 -4.10
N LEU A 854 16.38 7.57 -3.17
CA LEU A 854 16.10 8.20 -1.85
C LEU A 854 15.53 9.59 -1.96
N LEU A 855 15.76 10.36 -3.02
CA LEU A 855 15.09 11.65 -3.15
C LEU A 855 13.60 11.47 -3.46
N VAL A 856 13.25 10.78 -4.55
CA VAL A 856 11.84 10.55 -4.90
C VAL A 856 11.15 9.68 -3.84
N ALA A 857 11.87 8.76 -3.19
CA ALA A 857 11.42 7.83 -2.16
C ALA A 857 11.39 8.46 -0.76
N ALA A 858 12.30 9.35 -0.37
CA ALA A 858 12.13 10.10 0.88
C ALA A 858 10.93 11.05 0.77
N PHE A 859 10.55 11.50 -0.43
CA PHE A 859 9.26 12.18 -0.63
C PHE A 859 8.04 11.23 -0.79
N SER A 860 8.23 9.98 -1.24
CA SER A 860 7.10 9.09 -1.67
C SER A 860 7.00 7.72 -0.98
N VAL A 861 7.91 7.30 -0.11
CA VAL A 861 7.83 6.02 0.65
C VAL A 861 6.70 6.05 1.68
N GLY A 862 6.30 7.25 2.13
CA GLY A 862 5.06 7.41 2.89
C GLY A 862 3.78 7.22 2.06
N ARG A 863 3.89 7.11 0.72
CA ARG A 863 2.78 6.93 -0.24
C ARG A 863 2.75 5.51 -0.80
N ILE A 864 2.20 4.60 -0.02
CA ILE A 864 1.89 3.22 -0.47
C ILE A 864 0.78 3.18 -1.55
N ASP A 865 0.10 4.30 -1.80
CA ASP A 865 -1.14 4.38 -2.58
C ASP A 865 -0.92 4.58 -4.09
N GLN A 866 0.32 4.83 -4.51
CA GLN A 866 0.70 4.99 -5.91
C GLN A 866 1.98 4.20 -6.20
N PRO A 867 2.07 3.50 -7.35
CA PRO A 867 3.27 2.80 -7.73
C PRO A 867 4.44 3.77 -7.99
N PHE A 868 5.50 3.56 -7.23
CA PHE A 868 6.78 4.26 -7.33
C PHE A 868 7.61 3.73 -8.51
N LEU A 869 7.40 2.46 -8.87
CA LEU A 869 7.95 1.85 -10.08
C LEU A 869 6.88 1.82 -11.19
N ALA A 870 7.27 2.13 -12.42
CA ALA A 870 6.36 2.06 -13.55
C ALA A 870 5.86 0.63 -13.79
N GLU A 871 4.65 0.52 -14.35
CA GLU A 871 3.97 -0.74 -14.63
C GLU A 871 4.87 -1.68 -15.46
N GLY A 872 4.97 -2.96 -15.05
CA GLY A 872 5.91 -3.94 -15.60
C GLY A 872 7.36 -3.85 -15.10
N ILE A 873 7.87 -2.67 -14.73
CA ILE A 873 9.27 -2.50 -14.26
C ILE A 873 9.48 -3.00 -12.82
N GLY A 874 8.40 -3.13 -12.03
CA GLY A 874 8.45 -3.63 -10.66
C GLY A 874 8.81 -5.10 -10.49
N PHE A 875 8.73 -5.93 -11.52
CA PHE A 875 8.84 -7.40 -11.39
C PHE A 875 10.23 -7.94 -11.74
N VAL A 876 10.97 -8.39 -10.72
CA VAL A 876 12.25 -9.09 -10.88
C VAL A 876 12.01 -10.58 -10.65
N GLY A 877 11.49 -11.24 -11.69
CA GLY A 877 10.95 -12.60 -11.56
C GLY A 877 9.68 -12.60 -10.69
N PRO A 878 9.55 -13.52 -9.71
CA PRO A 878 8.38 -13.54 -8.83
C PRO A 878 8.36 -12.40 -7.79
N ILE A 879 9.48 -11.67 -7.62
CA ILE A 879 9.61 -10.62 -6.61
C ILE A 879 9.16 -9.28 -7.19
N GLU A 880 8.18 -8.67 -6.53
CA GLU A 880 7.67 -7.34 -6.82
C GLU A 880 8.43 -6.31 -5.95
N LEU A 881 9.34 -5.56 -6.57
CA LEU A 881 10.22 -4.59 -5.90
C LEU A 881 9.47 -3.44 -5.21
N ASP A 882 8.27 -3.13 -5.70
CA ASP A 882 7.35 -2.15 -5.14
C ASP A 882 5.98 -2.83 -4.97
N GLY A 883 5.90 -3.75 -4.02
CA GLY A 883 4.66 -4.47 -3.73
C GLY A 883 3.61 -3.60 -3.03
N TYR A 884 4.01 -2.57 -2.28
CA TYR A 884 3.10 -1.79 -1.44
C TYR A 884 1.84 -1.21 -2.15
N PRO A 885 1.90 -0.75 -3.41
CA PRO A 885 0.72 -0.37 -4.21
C PRO A 885 -0.19 -1.54 -4.57
N THR A 886 0.37 -2.69 -4.98
CA THR A 886 -0.38 -3.94 -5.22
C THR A 886 -1.03 -4.44 -3.94
N ILE A 887 -0.33 -4.29 -2.81
CA ILE A 887 -0.80 -4.61 -1.47
C ILE A 887 -1.89 -3.62 -1.00
N HIS A 888 -1.76 -2.34 -1.34
CA HIS A 888 -2.77 -1.32 -1.08
C HIS A 888 -4.04 -1.58 -1.90
N MET A 889 -3.88 -1.95 -3.17
CA MET A 889 -4.97 -2.40 -4.04
C MET A 889 -5.63 -3.67 -3.46
N ARG A 890 -4.87 -4.57 -2.85
CA ARG A 890 -5.42 -5.71 -2.09
C ARG A 890 -6.20 -5.29 -0.84
N ASP A 891 -5.82 -4.25 -0.07
CA ASP A 891 -6.69 -3.72 1.01
C ASP A 891 -8.02 -3.23 0.45
N VAL A 892 -7.96 -2.48 -0.65
CA VAL A 892 -9.13 -1.93 -1.33
C VAL A 892 -10.04 -3.06 -1.81
N LEU A 893 -9.54 -3.99 -2.62
CA LEU A 893 -10.32 -5.09 -3.18
C LEU A 893 -10.84 -6.05 -2.09
N LEU A 894 -10.04 -6.38 -1.08
CA LEU A 894 -10.47 -7.23 0.04
C LEU A 894 -11.59 -6.56 0.86
N ASN A 895 -11.46 -5.26 1.14
CA ASN A 895 -12.48 -4.48 1.85
C ASN A 895 -13.77 -4.38 1.02
N GLU A 896 -13.66 -4.08 -0.27
CA GLU A 896 -14.79 -3.97 -1.20
C GLU A 896 -15.50 -5.32 -1.39
N ALA A 897 -14.77 -6.43 -1.55
CA ALA A 897 -15.34 -7.79 -1.64
C ALA A 897 -16.17 -8.21 -0.40
N HIS A 898 -16.00 -7.53 0.74
CA HIS A 898 -16.77 -7.78 1.96
C HIS A 898 -17.77 -6.67 2.31
N ARG A 899 -17.59 -5.44 1.79
CA ARG A 899 -18.34 -4.22 2.21
C ARG A 899 -18.89 -3.38 1.05
N HIS A 900 -18.81 -3.82 -0.19
CA HIS A 900 -19.48 -3.13 -1.31
C HIS A 900 -21.00 -3.16 -1.09
N PRO A 901 -21.74 -2.04 -1.27
CA PRO A 901 -23.18 -1.97 -0.96
C PRO A 901 -24.05 -3.03 -1.63
N TYR A 902 -23.77 -3.36 -2.89
CA TYR A 902 -24.48 -4.44 -3.59
C TYR A 902 -24.10 -5.83 -3.04
N ILE A 903 -22.85 -6.07 -2.63
CA ILE A 903 -22.42 -7.37 -2.09
C ILE A 903 -23.06 -7.66 -0.72
N GLU A 904 -23.15 -6.66 0.16
CA GLU A 904 -23.84 -6.82 1.45
C GLU A 904 -25.36 -7.01 1.28
N MET A 905 -25.96 -6.36 0.27
CA MET A 905 -27.36 -6.58 -0.06
C MET A 905 -27.62 -7.97 -0.66
N LEU A 906 -26.74 -8.45 -1.54
CA LEU A 906 -26.76 -9.84 -2.04
C LEU A 906 -26.56 -10.84 -0.89
N GLY A 907 -25.60 -10.59 -0.01
CA GLY A 907 -25.42 -11.36 1.22
C GLY A 907 -26.68 -11.42 2.07
N THR A 908 -27.44 -10.32 2.18
CA THR A 908 -28.75 -10.34 2.83
C THR A 908 -29.71 -11.31 2.15
N MET A 909 -29.79 -11.32 0.82
CA MET A 909 -30.68 -12.24 0.08
C MET A 909 -30.24 -13.70 0.20
N TYR A 910 -28.93 -13.97 0.20
CA TYR A 910 -28.37 -15.30 0.48
C TYR A 910 -28.70 -15.77 1.90
N LEU A 911 -28.58 -14.91 2.91
CA LEU A 911 -28.96 -15.21 4.30
C LEU A 911 -30.47 -15.44 4.45
N MET A 912 -31.31 -14.62 3.80
CA MET A 912 -32.76 -14.79 3.76
C MET A 912 -33.14 -16.14 3.15
N LYS A 913 -32.59 -16.48 1.98
CA LYS A 913 -32.86 -17.74 1.29
C LYS A 913 -32.39 -18.96 2.12
N LEU A 914 -31.21 -18.89 2.74
CA LEU A 914 -30.74 -19.92 3.70
C LEU A 914 -31.65 -20.08 4.93
N ARG A 915 -32.30 -19.01 5.39
CA ARG A 915 -33.17 -19.04 6.57
C ARG A 915 -34.57 -19.60 6.28
N TYR A 916 -35.09 -19.36 5.07
CA TYR A 916 -36.49 -19.61 4.72
C TYR A 916 -36.72 -20.67 3.63
N GLY A 917 -35.66 -21.14 2.96
CA GLY A 917 -35.75 -22.14 1.89
C GLY A 917 -36.70 -21.67 0.78
N ASP A 918 -37.63 -22.53 0.37
CA ASP A 918 -38.56 -22.24 -0.73
C ASP A 918 -39.73 -21.31 -0.35
N ASN A 919 -39.72 -20.77 0.88
CA ASN A 919 -40.59 -19.69 1.31
C ASN A 919 -40.00 -18.29 1.02
N PHE A 920 -38.77 -18.22 0.50
CA PHE A 920 -38.15 -17.00 -0.01
C PHE A 920 -37.52 -17.27 -1.39
N GLY A 921 -37.65 -16.38 -2.36
CA GLY A 921 -36.96 -16.47 -3.67
C GLY A 921 -37.25 -17.77 -4.44
N ARG A 922 -38.36 -17.82 -5.17
CA ARG A 922 -38.78 -18.97 -6.00
C ARG A 922 -38.52 -18.74 -7.48
N ASN A 923 -38.44 -19.83 -8.24
CA ASN A 923 -38.19 -19.81 -9.68
C ASN A 923 -39.18 -18.91 -10.43
N ALA A 924 -40.49 -19.03 -10.21
CA ALA A 924 -41.47 -18.14 -10.85
C ALA A 924 -41.26 -16.65 -10.53
N GLY A 925 -40.98 -16.32 -9.27
CA GLY A 925 -40.72 -14.95 -8.83
C GLY A 925 -39.41 -14.40 -9.41
N SER A 926 -38.35 -15.22 -9.47
CA SER A 926 -37.08 -14.82 -10.08
C SER A 926 -37.22 -14.65 -11.59
N CYS A 927 -37.96 -15.54 -12.27
CA CYS A 927 -38.30 -15.43 -13.68
C CYS A 927 -39.08 -14.13 -13.99
N TRP A 928 -40.05 -13.76 -13.16
CA TRP A 928 -40.73 -12.46 -13.26
C TRP A 928 -39.77 -11.28 -13.11
N ARG A 929 -38.83 -11.34 -12.15
CA ARG A 929 -37.80 -10.30 -11.96
C ARG A 929 -36.79 -10.26 -13.11
N LEU A 930 -36.47 -11.41 -13.71
CA LEU A 930 -35.61 -11.51 -14.88
C LEU A 930 -36.24 -10.83 -16.09
N VAL A 931 -37.53 -11.11 -16.38
CA VAL A 931 -38.32 -10.42 -17.41
C VAL A 931 -38.38 -8.91 -17.18
N PHE A 932 -38.50 -8.47 -15.92
CA PHE A 932 -38.45 -7.04 -15.56
C PHE A 932 -37.08 -6.41 -15.87
N VAL A 933 -35.97 -7.08 -15.54
CA VAL A 933 -34.61 -6.61 -15.87
C VAL A 933 -34.40 -6.61 -17.39
N TYR A 934 -34.86 -7.63 -18.11
CA TYR A 934 -34.82 -7.73 -19.56
C TYR A 934 -35.48 -6.53 -20.27
N ALA A 935 -36.68 -6.17 -19.84
CA ALA A 935 -37.43 -5.06 -20.42
C ALA A 935 -36.83 -3.69 -20.09
N LEU A 936 -36.20 -3.54 -18.92
CA LEU A 936 -35.66 -2.26 -18.44
C LEU A 936 -34.18 -2.04 -18.82
N MET A 937 -33.38 -3.11 -18.92
CA MET A 937 -31.91 -3.09 -19.08
C MET A 937 -31.42 -4.10 -20.13
N PRO A 938 -31.95 -4.11 -21.37
CA PRO A 938 -31.70 -5.18 -22.35
C PRO A 938 -30.23 -5.34 -22.76
N TRP A 939 -29.38 -4.34 -22.54
CA TRP A 939 -27.92 -4.44 -22.72
C TRP A 939 -27.25 -5.44 -21.77
N LEU A 940 -27.89 -5.83 -20.66
CA LEU A 940 -27.38 -6.87 -19.75
C LEU A 940 -27.48 -8.28 -20.36
N HIS A 941 -28.31 -8.51 -21.39
CA HIS A 941 -28.44 -9.80 -22.07
C HIS A 941 -27.10 -10.34 -22.61
N LYS A 942 -26.10 -9.48 -22.89
CA LYS A 942 -24.75 -9.94 -23.28
C LYS A 942 -24.06 -10.79 -22.20
N TYR A 943 -24.48 -10.70 -20.94
CA TYR A 943 -23.97 -11.50 -19.81
C TYR A 943 -24.81 -12.76 -19.52
N ARG A 944 -25.93 -12.99 -20.23
CA ARG A 944 -26.73 -14.21 -20.07
C ARG A 944 -25.88 -15.43 -20.45
N VAL A 945 -25.76 -16.39 -19.52
CA VAL A 945 -24.90 -17.58 -19.72
C VAL A 945 -25.59 -18.63 -20.59
N LEU A 946 -26.87 -18.90 -20.33
CA LEU A 946 -27.65 -19.97 -20.98
C LEU A 946 -27.74 -19.83 -22.51
N THR A 947 -27.62 -18.63 -23.07
CA THR A 947 -27.80 -18.38 -24.52
C THR A 947 -26.56 -18.72 -25.38
N ARG A 948 -25.44 -19.15 -24.78
CA ARG A 948 -24.13 -19.15 -25.45
C ARG A 948 -23.72 -20.41 -26.24
N PRO A 949 -24.01 -21.66 -25.85
CA PRO A 949 -23.46 -22.83 -26.55
C PRO A 949 -24.07 -23.05 -27.95
N ASP A 950 -25.40 -23.07 -28.04
CA ASP A 950 -26.08 -23.77 -29.14
C ASP A 950 -26.59 -22.84 -30.26
N LEU A 951 -27.05 -21.63 -29.93
CA LEU A 951 -27.55 -20.65 -30.91
C LEU A 951 -26.44 -20.21 -31.87
N PHE A 952 -25.30 -19.76 -31.35
CA PHE A 952 -24.22 -19.21 -32.16
C PHE A 952 -23.39 -20.28 -32.91
N SER A 953 -23.33 -21.51 -32.41
CA SER A 953 -22.62 -22.62 -33.07
C SER A 953 -23.42 -23.20 -34.25
N LYS A 954 -24.76 -23.31 -34.11
CA LYS A 954 -25.66 -23.68 -35.21
C LYS A 954 -25.76 -22.58 -36.26
N GLU A 955 -25.88 -21.30 -35.89
CA GLU A 955 -25.90 -20.24 -36.91
C GLU A 955 -24.60 -20.17 -37.72
N ALA A 956 -23.43 -20.33 -37.08
CA ALA A 956 -22.14 -20.36 -37.78
C ALA A 956 -22.05 -21.51 -38.82
N SER A 957 -22.55 -22.70 -38.46
CA SER A 957 -22.52 -23.88 -39.35
C SER A 957 -23.65 -23.91 -40.39
N ILE A 958 -24.77 -23.21 -40.16
CA ILE A 958 -25.86 -23.08 -41.14
C ILE A 958 -25.54 -22.02 -42.21
N VAL A 959 -24.81 -20.95 -41.86
CA VAL A 959 -24.46 -19.87 -42.80
C VAL A 959 -23.51 -20.33 -43.92
N GLU A 960 -22.65 -21.33 -43.68
CA GLU A 960 -21.83 -21.93 -44.74
C GLU A 960 -22.60 -22.90 -45.65
N GLY A 961 -23.85 -23.25 -45.31
CA GLY A 961 -24.61 -24.33 -45.97
C GLY A 961 -25.77 -23.90 -46.89
N SER A 962 -26.23 -22.64 -46.86
CA SER A 962 -27.49 -22.26 -47.55
C SER A 962 -27.48 -20.86 -48.17
N GLU A 963 -27.01 -20.75 -49.42
CA GLU A 963 -27.01 -19.48 -50.19
C GLU A 963 -28.27 -19.29 -51.06
N ASN A 964 -29.15 -20.29 -51.16
CA ASN A 964 -30.15 -20.39 -52.23
C ASN A 964 -31.62 -20.10 -51.86
N ASP A 965 -32.02 -20.07 -50.58
CA ASP A 965 -33.43 -19.86 -50.22
C ASP A 965 -33.76 -18.39 -49.87
N ARG A 966 -34.30 -17.67 -50.86
CA ARG A 966 -34.76 -16.27 -50.71
C ARG A 966 -36.25 -16.19 -50.31
N GLY A 967 -36.73 -17.13 -49.49
CA GLY A 967 -38.16 -17.30 -49.16
C GLY A 967 -38.71 -16.50 -47.97
N LEU A 968 -38.01 -16.44 -46.81
CA LEU A 968 -38.58 -15.91 -45.56
C LEU A 968 -37.62 -14.94 -44.83
N LYS A 969 -37.95 -13.64 -44.80
CA LYS A 969 -37.25 -12.64 -43.96
C LYS A 969 -38.06 -12.27 -42.72
N SER A 970 -38.30 -13.24 -41.85
CA SER A 970 -38.77 -13.00 -40.48
C SER A 970 -37.59 -12.61 -39.58
N LEU A 971 -37.48 -11.32 -39.23
CA LEU A 971 -36.67 -10.76 -38.13
C LEU A 971 -35.38 -11.55 -37.79
N GLN A 972 -34.45 -11.69 -38.75
CA GLN A 972 -33.10 -12.14 -38.42
C GLN A 972 -32.47 -11.14 -37.45
N PHE A 973 -32.00 -11.63 -36.29
CA PHE A 973 -31.28 -10.83 -35.31
C PHE A 973 -30.05 -10.22 -35.98
N VAL A 974 -30.02 -8.88 -36.13
CA VAL A 974 -28.82 -8.17 -36.57
C VAL A 974 -27.75 -8.43 -35.51
N SER A 975 -26.71 -9.17 -35.88
CA SER A 975 -25.76 -9.78 -34.94
C SER A 975 -25.24 -8.78 -33.91
N LEU A 976 -25.70 -8.95 -32.66
CA LEU A 976 -25.35 -8.11 -31.51
C LEU A 976 -23.84 -7.97 -31.33
N LYS A 977 -23.07 -8.98 -31.77
CA LYS A 977 -21.61 -8.99 -31.78
C LYS A 977 -20.99 -7.83 -32.56
N ARG A 978 -21.59 -7.37 -33.69
CA ARG A 978 -21.12 -6.15 -34.40
C ARG A 978 -21.50 -4.88 -33.65
N LEU A 979 -22.74 -4.80 -33.18
CA LEU A 979 -23.27 -3.65 -32.43
C LEU A 979 -22.49 -3.33 -31.14
N PHE A 980 -21.85 -4.34 -30.53
CA PHE A 980 -20.92 -4.12 -29.41
C PHE A 980 -19.45 -3.99 -29.84
N ALA A 981 -18.97 -4.69 -30.88
CA ALA A 981 -17.56 -4.62 -31.30
C ALA A 981 -17.16 -3.27 -31.93
N ASP A 982 -18.08 -2.60 -32.63
CA ASP A 982 -17.82 -1.27 -33.22
C ASP A 982 -17.97 -0.12 -32.19
N GLY A 983 -18.28 -0.43 -30.93
CA GLY A 983 -18.60 0.55 -29.88
C GLY A 983 -17.44 0.97 -28.97
N ASP A 984 -16.34 0.22 -28.94
CA ASP A 984 -15.19 0.52 -28.08
C ASP A 984 -14.24 1.58 -28.68
N ALA A 985 -13.56 2.31 -27.80
CA ALA A 985 -12.90 3.59 -28.08
C ALA A 985 -11.72 3.50 -29.10
N PRO A 986 -11.37 4.61 -29.81
CA PRO A 986 -10.63 4.52 -31.06
C PRO A 986 -9.17 4.05 -30.94
N ARG A 987 -8.78 3.22 -31.92
CA ARG A 987 -7.45 2.65 -32.21
C ARG A 987 -6.27 3.32 -31.50
N ARG A 988 -5.64 2.57 -30.58
CA ARG A 988 -4.23 2.74 -30.17
C ARG A 988 -3.31 1.61 -30.65
N GLU A 989 -3.80 0.74 -31.51
CA GLU A 989 -3.02 -0.37 -32.08
C GLU A 989 -2.17 0.10 -33.27
N ALA A 990 -0.94 0.53 -32.95
CA ALA A 990 0.10 0.83 -33.94
C ALA A 990 1.51 0.40 -33.47
N MET A 991 1.61 -0.58 -32.55
CA MET A 991 2.80 -1.39 -32.27
C MET A 991 2.47 -2.47 -31.22
N LEU A 992 2.52 -3.75 -31.62
CA LEU A 992 2.94 -4.96 -30.86
C LEU A 992 2.13 -6.21 -31.23
N ASN A 993 2.68 -7.03 -32.13
CA ASN A 993 2.72 -8.50 -32.03
C ASN A 993 3.47 -9.11 -33.24
N PRO A 994 3.93 -10.37 -33.20
CA PRO A 994 4.01 -11.28 -32.05
C PRO A 994 5.46 -11.77 -31.75
N ILE A 995 5.71 -12.27 -30.54
CA ILE A 995 6.76 -13.28 -30.30
C ILE A 995 6.19 -14.39 -29.38
N LEU A 996 5.95 -15.54 -30.00
CA LEU A 996 5.89 -16.92 -29.47
C LEU A 996 5.12 -17.23 -28.17
N GLU A 997 4.16 -18.15 -28.33
CA GLU A 997 3.61 -18.98 -27.27
C GLU A 997 4.71 -19.82 -26.58
N VAL A 998 4.54 -20.07 -25.28
CA VAL A 998 5.27 -21.13 -24.55
C VAL A 998 4.28 -21.81 -23.60
N ASP A 999 3.84 -23.01 -23.98
CA ASP A 999 3.06 -23.88 -23.11
C ASP A 999 3.88 -24.34 -21.91
N SER A 1000 3.35 -24.17 -20.69
CA SER A 1000 3.69 -25.04 -19.57
C SER A 1000 2.68 -24.97 -18.41
N CYS A 1001 1.65 -25.83 -18.43
CA CYS A 1001 1.04 -26.34 -17.19
C CYS A 1001 0.23 -27.63 -17.45
N ALA A 1002 0.93 -28.78 -17.47
CA ALA A 1002 0.30 -30.10 -17.56
C ALA A 1002 0.93 -31.06 -16.54
N CYS A 1003 0.12 -31.53 -15.59
CA CYS A 1003 0.43 -32.67 -14.74
C CYS A 1003 -0.50 -33.82 -15.14
N GLY A 1004 0.04 -34.81 -15.85
CA GLY A 1004 -0.71 -35.98 -16.29
C GLY A 1004 0.17 -36.89 -17.14
N THR A 1005 0.49 -38.08 -16.62
CA THR A 1005 1.26 -39.09 -17.33
C THR A 1005 0.33 -40.12 -17.96
N GLU A 1006 0.27 -40.15 -19.28
CA GLU A 1006 0.08 -41.39 -20.05
C GLU A 1006 0.67 -41.20 -21.46
N ALA A 1007 0.96 -42.29 -22.16
CA ALA A 1007 1.86 -42.27 -23.32
C ALA A 1007 1.21 -42.85 -24.58
N PHE A 1008 1.32 -42.16 -25.71
CA PHE A 1008 1.15 -42.78 -27.03
C PHE A 1008 2.01 -42.13 -28.14
N VAL A 1009 2.25 -42.95 -29.16
CA VAL A 1009 3.11 -42.84 -30.35
C VAL A 1009 3.25 -41.46 -31.03
N GLN A 1010 4.48 -41.13 -31.46
CA GLN A 1010 4.78 -40.04 -32.40
C GLN A 1010 4.46 -40.40 -33.85
N GLN A 1011 4.04 -39.42 -34.66
CA GLN A 1011 4.23 -39.44 -36.12
C GLN A 1011 4.53 -38.02 -36.62
N GLU A 1012 5.62 -37.84 -37.37
CA GLU A 1012 6.12 -36.51 -37.79
C GLU A 1012 5.60 -36.10 -39.17
N GLY A 1013 5.43 -34.79 -39.38
CA GLY A 1013 5.18 -34.15 -40.68
C GLY A 1013 5.78 -32.74 -40.72
N PRO A 1014 6.45 -32.32 -41.81
CA PRO A 1014 7.17 -31.04 -41.85
C PRO A 1014 6.28 -29.85 -42.23
N PRO A 1015 6.52 -28.64 -41.68
CA PRO A 1015 5.80 -27.43 -42.06
C PRO A 1015 6.28 -26.85 -43.39
N SER A 1016 5.37 -26.25 -44.15
CA SER A 1016 5.66 -25.55 -45.41
C SER A 1016 6.02 -24.07 -45.19
N THR A 1017 6.94 -23.55 -46.01
CA THR A 1017 7.32 -22.13 -46.01
C THR A 1017 6.29 -21.28 -46.75
N VAL A 1018 5.79 -20.21 -46.12
CA VAL A 1018 4.97 -19.17 -46.74
C VAL A 1018 5.86 -18.02 -47.22
N GLN A 1019 5.65 -17.57 -48.45
CA GLN A 1019 6.24 -16.33 -48.99
C GLN A 1019 5.27 -15.16 -48.81
N THR A 1020 5.79 -13.95 -48.63
CA THR A 1020 5.00 -12.71 -48.51
C THR A 1020 5.30 -11.76 -49.67
N GLU A 1021 4.26 -11.30 -50.35
CA GLU A 1021 4.31 -10.19 -51.32
C GLU A 1021 3.71 -8.90 -50.70
N PRO A 1022 4.10 -7.71 -51.17
CA PRO A 1022 3.62 -6.44 -50.61
C PRO A 1022 2.25 -6.01 -51.19
N HIS A 1023 1.31 -5.67 -50.32
CA HIS A 1023 -0.02 -5.16 -50.72
C HIS A 1023 0.02 -3.72 -51.23
N GLN A 1024 -0.38 -3.53 -52.50
CA GLN A 1024 -0.58 -2.22 -53.12
C GLN A 1024 -1.79 -1.46 -52.52
N ASP A 1025 -2.79 -2.20 -52.02
CA ASP A 1025 -4.12 -1.69 -51.62
C ASP A 1025 -4.08 -0.58 -50.56
N VAL A 1026 -3.03 -0.58 -49.72
CA VAL A 1026 -2.83 0.40 -48.64
C VAL A 1026 -2.54 1.80 -49.19
N ILE A 1027 -1.88 1.90 -50.35
CA ILE A 1027 -1.52 3.17 -50.99
C ILE A 1027 -2.76 3.83 -51.59
N ASP A 1028 -3.63 3.05 -52.25
CA ASP A 1028 -4.85 3.56 -52.87
C ASP A 1028 -5.88 4.00 -51.82
N LEU A 1029 -5.96 3.30 -50.69
CA LEU A 1029 -6.79 3.70 -49.54
C LEU A 1029 -6.35 5.05 -48.94
N LEU A 1030 -5.03 5.28 -48.82
CA LEU A 1030 -4.48 6.57 -48.38
C LEU A 1030 -4.79 7.69 -49.39
N HIS A 1031 -4.67 7.41 -50.69
CA HIS A 1031 -4.97 8.40 -51.74
C HIS A 1031 -6.45 8.79 -51.80
N LEU A 1032 -7.36 7.87 -51.45
CA LEU A 1032 -8.79 8.18 -51.32
C LEU A 1032 -9.06 9.13 -50.15
N ARG A 1033 -8.46 8.86 -48.97
CA ARG A 1033 -8.77 9.62 -47.75
C ARG A 1033 -8.23 11.05 -47.76
N VAL A 1034 -7.15 11.33 -48.51
CA VAL A 1034 -6.67 12.71 -48.73
C VAL A 1034 -7.72 13.57 -49.44
N LYS A 1035 -8.41 13.01 -50.45
CA LYS A 1035 -9.45 13.75 -51.21
C LYS A 1035 -10.70 14.07 -50.38
N GLU A 1036 -11.07 13.20 -49.44
CA GLU A 1036 -12.16 13.48 -48.50
C GLU A 1036 -11.80 14.65 -47.57
N LEU A 1037 -10.57 14.68 -47.04
CA LEU A 1037 -10.09 15.78 -46.19
C LEU A 1037 -10.02 17.13 -46.93
N GLU A 1038 -9.65 17.14 -48.21
CA GLU A 1038 -9.70 18.35 -49.04
C GLU A 1038 -11.13 18.87 -49.24
N SER A 1039 -12.12 17.96 -49.36
CA SER A 1039 -13.55 18.29 -49.47
C SER A 1039 -14.11 18.90 -48.17
N GLU A 1040 -13.77 18.33 -47.01
CA GLU A 1040 -14.17 18.86 -45.69
C GLU A 1040 -13.56 20.26 -45.46
N LEU A 1041 -12.28 20.46 -45.77
CA LEU A 1041 -11.60 21.75 -45.65
C LEU A 1041 -12.15 22.84 -46.59
N ALA A 1042 -12.60 22.47 -47.79
CA ALA A 1042 -13.29 23.39 -48.70
C ALA A 1042 -14.65 23.83 -48.11
N THR A 1043 -15.40 22.89 -47.53
CA THR A 1043 -16.71 23.15 -46.93
C THR A 1043 -16.60 24.14 -45.75
N ILE A 1044 -15.63 23.92 -44.85
CA ILE A 1044 -15.37 24.80 -43.69
C ILE A 1044 -15.03 26.24 -44.10
N ARG A 1045 -14.35 26.45 -45.24
CA ARG A 1045 -14.00 27.80 -45.74
C ARG A 1045 -15.18 28.59 -46.32
N SER A 1046 -16.33 27.95 -46.57
CA SER A 1046 -17.49 28.58 -47.20
C SER A 1046 -18.62 28.98 -46.24
N GLY A 1047 -18.62 28.48 -45.00
CA GLY A 1047 -19.74 28.61 -44.06
C GLY A 1047 -19.54 29.66 -42.96
N ALA A 1048 -19.62 30.96 -43.28
CA ALA A 1048 -19.55 32.02 -42.26
C ALA A 1048 -20.37 33.29 -42.61
N PRO A 1049 -21.71 33.29 -42.42
CA PRO A 1049 -22.44 34.53 -42.15
C PRO A 1049 -22.13 35.01 -40.73
N GLY A 1050 -21.90 36.31 -40.55
CA GLY A 1050 -21.61 36.90 -39.23
C GLY A 1050 -22.87 37.42 -38.53
N GLU A 1051 -22.83 37.48 -37.21
CA GLU A 1051 -23.87 38.10 -36.39
C GLU A 1051 -23.22 39.01 -35.32
N LYS A 1052 -23.94 40.08 -34.95
CA LYS A 1052 -23.58 41.01 -33.87
C LYS A 1052 -24.55 40.82 -32.72
N GLU A 1053 -24.26 41.47 -31.60
CA GLU A 1053 -25.15 41.62 -30.43
C GLU A 1053 -25.40 40.34 -29.63
N LEU A 1054 -24.54 40.08 -28.64
CA LEU A 1054 -25.02 39.83 -27.27
C LEU A 1054 -23.96 40.14 -26.20
N GLU A 1055 -23.64 41.41 -25.99
CA GLU A 1055 -22.88 41.84 -24.80
C GLU A 1055 -23.79 41.96 -23.58
N SER A 1056 -23.85 40.92 -22.74
CA SER A 1056 -23.96 41.07 -21.28
C SER A 1056 -23.83 39.73 -20.54
N HIS A 1057 -23.35 39.80 -19.29
CA HIS A 1057 -23.39 38.73 -18.28
C HIS A 1057 -22.74 37.37 -18.61
N CYS A 1058 -21.40 37.32 -18.63
CA CYS A 1058 -20.68 36.32 -17.80
C CYS A 1058 -19.19 36.69 -17.64
N SER A 1059 -18.83 37.39 -16.55
CA SER A 1059 -17.46 37.92 -16.37
C SER A 1059 -16.96 37.93 -14.92
N THR A 1060 -16.99 36.78 -14.23
CA THR A 1060 -16.15 36.47 -13.03
C THR A 1060 -16.29 35.00 -12.63
N SER A 1061 -15.38 34.12 -13.09
CA SER A 1061 -14.89 32.93 -12.36
C SER A 1061 -13.95 32.06 -13.23
N ILE A 1062 -12.70 32.46 -13.38
CA ILE A 1062 -11.60 31.54 -13.73
C ILE A 1062 -10.38 31.88 -12.87
N GLU A 1063 -10.23 31.13 -11.77
CA GLU A 1063 -8.97 30.75 -11.11
C GLU A 1063 -9.08 29.26 -10.75
#